data_AF-X8JTI0-F1
#
_entry.id   AF-X8JTI0-F1
#
_cell.length_a   1.000
_cell.length_b   1.000
_cell.length_c   1.000
_cell.angle_alpha   90.00
_cell.angle_beta   90.00
_cell.angle_gamma   90.00
#
_symmetry.space_group_name_H-M   'P 1'
#
loop_
_entity.id
_entity.type
_entity.pdbx_description
1 polymer ?
#
loop_
_entity_poly.entity_id
_entity_poly.type
_entity_poly.pdbx_seq_one_letter_code
_entity_poly.pdbx_strand_id
1 'polypeptide(L)'
;MEKAHQILKDVFQFSSFRLAQAEAIERLVVHNKSALVLFPTAGGKSLCYQIPALCFDRGITLVISPLISLMRDQVDALLRRKVKAASWDSSLTAEQAKNVKNGVLHGDLKLLYVAPEKLNNENFVQLMSQVEINLLAVDESHCISQWGVSFRPEYLKIARFVEEFNIPRVLCLTATATNQVAEDICHSFHIDPKEGVFKTPVYRPNLAFRVKTATNLDDKINQLVPLLQNRNGPVVVYVTLQAHTVECQFKLRARGIESEIYHAGLPSETRTNVQNWFMASKDGIVVCTIAFGMGIDKADLRQVIHLYMPKTLENFSQEVGRAGRDGKPSVCTMFLCAADIPILENFARGDTISENALQLWLTAGVFGVPLAPDGALEANHYQQSKVYDIRPNVLLNLYAQLELKFGLLRAITPCYQVFDYTIRDEKAWAKVDKKSKEAKTVLQYAQSKSSGYQIDVSLAATHSGIPRADLTRVIQNWELSGAIESKASQVRHRYRVLKELPSGKPELLGAIASQLHEGQLAAEYEAIEKIQGVLKFATGEECLAHSLAVYFGDEKAVPHGSCGTCTQCLTGEGVAFNSNYMATVDPVALRNILSICLDRDDPRMIARFAIGVTSPRLTAAKLSSHALFGSMAGVNWEQLYMLVDAECATAGYTPAPDGSYNHLNQRRTSGTYSASSSKATPPKTTSARGRTSSGSYQKKSYTPYGSGSSRGRGRGGYRGGRK
;
A
#
# COMPACT_ATOMS: atom_id res chain seq x y z
N MET A 1 27.17 7.15 -26.20
CA MET A 1 26.56 5.80 -26.13
C MET A 1 27.56 4.64 -26.02
N GLU A 2 28.81 4.78 -26.47
CA GLU A 2 29.82 3.70 -26.38
C GLU A 2 30.05 3.18 -24.94
N LYS A 3 30.27 4.08 -23.97
CA LYS A 3 30.38 3.74 -22.54
C LYS A 3 29.18 2.94 -22.02
N ALA A 4 27.96 3.28 -22.46
CA ALA A 4 26.74 2.58 -22.05
C ALA A 4 26.69 1.14 -22.58
N HIS A 5 27.14 0.91 -23.83
CA HIS A 5 27.25 -0.44 -24.40
C HIS A 5 28.32 -1.27 -23.67
N GLN A 6 29.46 -0.65 -23.32
CA GLN A 6 30.50 -1.32 -22.56
C GLN A 6 29.99 -1.75 -21.17
N ILE A 7 29.29 -0.87 -20.46
CA ILE A 7 28.67 -1.18 -19.17
C ILE A 7 27.65 -2.32 -19.29
N LEU A 8 26.80 -2.29 -20.33
CA LEU A 8 25.80 -3.34 -20.58
C LEU A 8 26.46 -4.73 -20.72
N LYS A 9 27.57 -4.79 -21.46
CA LYS A 9 28.31 -6.04 -21.70
C LYS A 9 29.09 -6.47 -20.46
N ASP A 10 29.89 -5.60 -19.87
CA ASP A 10 30.85 -5.97 -18.83
C ASP A 10 30.19 -6.16 -17.47
N VAL A 11 29.26 -5.27 -17.10
CA VAL A 11 28.64 -5.27 -15.77
C VAL A 11 27.38 -6.13 -15.77
N PHE A 12 26.53 -5.96 -16.78
CA PHE A 12 25.22 -6.63 -16.84
C PHE A 12 25.21 -7.91 -17.65
N GLN A 13 26.29 -8.21 -18.39
CA GLN A 13 26.45 -9.46 -19.17
C GLN A 13 25.33 -9.64 -20.21
N PHE A 14 24.85 -8.54 -20.79
CA PHE A 14 23.92 -8.56 -21.92
C PHE A 14 24.62 -8.17 -23.21
N SER A 15 24.27 -8.85 -24.31
CA SER A 15 24.87 -8.61 -25.63
C SER A 15 24.34 -7.35 -26.33
N SER A 16 23.10 -6.96 -26.04
CA SER A 16 22.43 -5.83 -26.68
C SER A 16 21.31 -5.27 -25.81
N PHE A 17 20.99 -4.00 -26.03
CA PHE A 17 19.78 -3.39 -25.47
C PHE A 17 18.53 -4.06 -26.01
N ARG A 18 17.45 -4.03 -25.24
CA ARG A 18 16.13 -4.53 -25.63
C ARG A 18 15.16 -3.36 -25.76
N LEU A 19 14.13 -3.53 -26.58
CA LEU A 19 13.03 -2.56 -26.67
C LEU A 19 13.58 -1.16 -26.97
N ALA A 20 13.00 -0.10 -26.40
CA ALA A 20 13.46 1.27 -26.52
C ALA A 20 14.49 1.68 -25.43
N GLN A 21 15.24 0.72 -24.86
CA GLN A 21 16.20 1.01 -23.79
C GLN A 21 17.35 1.92 -24.27
N ALA A 22 17.86 1.68 -25.47
CA ALA A 22 19.01 2.42 -25.99
C ALA A 22 18.65 3.89 -26.18
N GLU A 23 17.48 4.17 -26.73
CA GLU A 23 16.93 5.49 -27.03
C GLU A 23 16.64 6.27 -25.73
N ALA A 24 16.06 5.59 -24.72
CA ALA A 24 15.84 6.20 -23.41
C ALA A 24 17.17 6.55 -22.71
N ILE A 25 18.15 5.65 -22.76
CA ILE A 25 19.48 5.87 -22.18
C ILE A 25 20.24 6.97 -22.93
N GLU A 26 20.14 7.00 -24.25
CA GLU A 26 20.74 8.05 -25.09
C GLU A 26 20.18 9.43 -24.75
N ARG A 27 18.85 9.54 -24.58
CA ARG A 27 18.22 10.79 -24.16
C ARG A 27 18.75 11.32 -22.82
N LEU A 28 18.93 10.43 -21.85
CA LEU A 28 19.45 10.79 -20.53
C LEU A 28 20.93 11.14 -20.56
N VAL A 29 21.76 10.33 -21.23
CA VAL A 29 23.22 10.41 -21.14
C VAL A 29 23.83 11.33 -22.18
N VAL A 30 23.27 11.39 -23.39
CA VAL A 30 23.79 12.19 -24.52
C VAL A 30 23.06 13.52 -24.63
N HIS A 31 21.71 13.50 -24.61
CA HIS A 31 20.93 14.73 -24.82
C HIS A 31 20.69 15.52 -23.54
N ASN A 32 21.00 14.96 -22.38
CA ASN A 32 20.77 15.58 -21.08
C ASN A 32 19.29 15.99 -20.88
N LYS A 33 18.35 15.15 -21.32
CA LYS A 33 16.90 15.40 -21.24
C LYS A 33 16.20 14.34 -20.41
N SER A 34 15.17 14.73 -19.66
CA SER A 34 14.28 13.83 -18.92
C SER A 34 13.47 12.92 -19.85
N ALA A 35 13.06 11.75 -19.34
CA ALA A 35 12.35 10.73 -20.12
C ALA A 35 11.28 10.00 -19.30
N LEU A 36 10.24 9.51 -19.99
CA LEU A 36 9.23 8.59 -19.50
C LEU A 36 9.38 7.25 -20.24
N VAL A 37 9.55 6.18 -19.48
CA VAL A 37 9.66 4.80 -19.97
C VAL A 37 8.40 4.02 -19.60
N LEU A 38 7.62 3.65 -20.62
CA LEU A 38 6.42 2.82 -20.51
C LEU A 38 6.72 1.41 -21.04
N PHE A 39 7.40 0.61 -20.22
CA PHE A 39 7.76 -0.76 -20.59
C PHE A 39 6.98 -1.77 -19.75
N PRO A 40 6.52 -2.89 -20.34
CA PRO A 40 5.79 -3.92 -19.59
C PRO A 40 6.62 -4.48 -18.42
N THR A 41 5.97 -5.20 -17.51
CA THR A 41 6.65 -5.94 -16.45
C THR A 41 7.75 -6.82 -17.06
N ALA A 42 8.95 -6.80 -16.47
CA ALA A 42 10.16 -7.47 -16.97
C ALA A 42 10.76 -6.93 -18.30
N GLY A 43 10.27 -5.81 -18.83
CA GLY A 43 10.88 -5.12 -19.97
C GLY A 43 12.26 -4.49 -19.70
N GLY A 44 12.91 -4.82 -18.58
CA GLY A 44 14.23 -4.31 -18.23
C GLY A 44 14.26 -2.81 -17.89
N LYS A 45 13.19 -2.28 -17.28
CA LYS A 45 13.09 -0.88 -16.83
C LYS A 45 14.29 -0.44 -15.96
N SER A 46 14.78 -1.32 -15.09
CA SER A 46 15.88 -1.00 -14.18
C SER A 46 17.17 -0.61 -14.89
N LEU A 47 17.47 -1.23 -16.04
CA LEU A 47 18.65 -0.89 -16.82
C LEU A 47 18.62 0.55 -17.34
N CYS A 48 17.43 1.12 -17.56
CA CYS A 48 17.27 2.49 -18.04
C CYS A 48 17.77 3.55 -17.05
N TYR A 49 17.89 3.26 -15.74
CA TYR A 49 18.57 4.14 -14.79
C TYR A 49 19.90 3.58 -14.28
N GLN A 50 20.06 2.25 -14.21
CA GLN A 50 21.29 1.63 -13.71
C GLN A 50 22.49 1.87 -14.64
N ILE A 51 22.27 1.85 -15.95
CA ILE A 51 23.35 2.11 -16.92
C ILE A 51 23.72 3.60 -16.92
N PRO A 52 22.78 4.56 -17.03
CA PRO A 52 23.11 5.98 -16.88
C PRO A 52 23.85 6.31 -15.58
N ALA A 53 23.45 5.72 -14.45
CA ALA A 53 24.11 5.92 -13.16
C ALA A 53 25.61 5.59 -13.19
N LEU A 54 26.01 4.60 -14.00
CA LEU A 54 27.40 4.18 -14.19
C LEU A 54 28.11 4.97 -15.31
N CYS A 55 27.35 5.62 -16.21
CA CYS A 55 27.89 6.52 -17.21
C CYS A 55 28.36 7.84 -16.61
N PHE A 56 27.72 8.33 -15.54
CA PHE A 56 28.07 9.61 -14.91
C PHE A 56 29.35 9.50 -14.06
N ASP A 57 30.30 10.41 -14.32
CA ASP A 57 31.60 10.41 -13.64
C ASP A 57 31.50 10.89 -12.19
N ARG A 58 30.63 11.89 -11.93
CA ARG A 58 30.37 12.47 -10.61
C ARG A 58 28.91 12.30 -10.20
N GLY A 59 28.59 12.71 -8.97
CA GLY A 59 27.26 12.70 -8.39
C GLY A 59 26.65 11.31 -8.20
N ILE A 60 25.42 11.31 -7.69
CA ILE A 60 24.67 10.10 -7.36
C ILE A 60 23.38 10.02 -8.19
N THR A 61 22.94 8.80 -8.50
CA THR A 61 21.58 8.55 -9.00
C THR A 61 20.68 8.19 -7.83
N LEU A 62 19.62 9.00 -7.62
CA LEU A 62 18.59 8.73 -6.63
C LEU A 62 17.44 7.96 -7.27
N VAL A 63 17.13 6.78 -6.75
CA VAL A 63 16.02 5.94 -7.24
C VAL A 63 14.91 5.94 -6.19
N ILE A 64 13.77 6.52 -6.53
CA ILE A 64 12.58 6.53 -5.69
C ILE A 64 11.67 5.38 -6.12
N SER A 65 11.42 4.43 -5.23
CA SER A 65 10.57 3.26 -5.49
C SER A 65 9.68 2.97 -4.27
N PRO A 66 8.41 2.59 -4.45
CA PRO A 66 7.46 2.49 -3.34
C PRO A 66 7.65 1.22 -2.50
N LEU A 67 8.52 0.29 -2.93
CA LEU A 67 8.60 -1.05 -2.37
C LEU A 67 9.99 -1.37 -1.85
N ILE A 68 10.11 -1.31 -0.52
CA ILE A 68 11.37 -1.58 0.19
C ILE A 68 11.93 -2.98 -0.16
N SER A 69 11.08 -4.00 -0.27
CA SER A 69 11.53 -5.35 -0.65
C SER A 69 12.18 -5.37 -2.04
N LEU A 70 11.57 -4.71 -3.01
CA LEU A 70 12.11 -4.61 -4.37
C LEU A 70 13.41 -3.80 -4.40
N MET A 71 13.48 -2.70 -3.63
CA MET A 71 14.71 -1.91 -3.50
C MET A 71 15.88 -2.78 -3.04
N ARG A 72 15.69 -3.64 -2.03
CA ARG A 72 16.73 -4.54 -1.52
C ARG A 72 17.17 -5.56 -2.56
N ASP A 73 16.21 -6.19 -3.24
CA ASP A 73 16.52 -7.17 -4.29
C ASP A 73 17.36 -6.54 -5.41
N GLN A 74 17.06 -5.28 -5.79
CA GLN A 74 17.84 -4.52 -6.77
C GLN A 74 19.24 -4.17 -6.25
N VAL A 75 19.36 -3.71 -5.00
CA VAL A 75 20.64 -3.38 -4.38
C VAL A 75 21.53 -4.61 -4.28
N ASP A 76 21.02 -5.73 -3.80
CA ASP A 76 21.77 -6.99 -3.69
C ASP A 76 22.26 -7.46 -5.07
N ALA A 77 21.41 -7.30 -6.10
CA ALA A 77 21.77 -7.63 -7.47
C ALA A 77 22.89 -6.71 -8.03
N LEU A 78 22.91 -5.44 -7.66
CA LEU A 78 23.97 -4.49 -8.03
C LEU A 78 25.27 -4.77 -7.27
N LEU A 79 25.19 -5.04 -5.97
CA LEU A 79 26.35 -5.37 -5.13
C LEU A 79 27.05 -6.65 -5.62
N ARG A 80 26.29 -7.69 -6.02
CA ARG A 80 26.85 -8.90 -6.65
C ARG A 80 27.62 -8.60 -7.94
N ARG A 81 27.26 -7.52 -8.65
CA ARG A 81 27.94 -7.02 -9.85
C ARG A 81 29.04 -6.00 -9.55
N LYS A 82 29.41 -5.85 -8.27
CA LYS A 82 30.40 -4.87 -7.77
C LYS A 82 30.02 -3.41 -8.05
N VAL A 83 28.72 -3.13 -8.25
CA VAL A 83 28.22 -1.77 -8.35
C VAL A 83 27.95 -1.23 -6.94
N LYS A 84 28.54 -0.07 -6.61
CA LYS A 84 28.33 0.60 -5.33
C LYS A 84 26.93 1.19 -5.25
N ALA A 85 26.00 0.45 -4.65
CA ALA A 85 24.61 0.84 -4.45
C ALA A 85 24.16 0.57 -3.02
N ALA A 86 23.17 1.33 -2.54
CA ALA A 86 22.56 1.12 -1.23
C ALA A 86 21.06 1.43 -1.26
N SER A 87 20.28 0.83 -0.35
CA SER A 87 18.95 1.30 -0.01
C SER A 87 18.99 2.07 1.31
N TRP A 88 18.16 3.10 1.45
CA TRP A 88 17.94 3.78 2.72
C TRP A 88 16.50 3.63 3.18
N ASP A 89 16.24 2.52 3.87
CA ASP A 89 14.94 2.18 4.41
C ASP A 89 14.97 2.04 5.94
N SER A 90 13.80 1.82 6.55
CA SER A 90 13.63 1.76 8.01
C SER A 90 14.20 0.50 8.67
N SER A 91 14.67 -0.49 7.90
CA SER A 91 15.29 -1.70 8.47
C SER A 91 16.77 -1.57 8.78
N LEU A 92 17.43 -0.52 8.27
CA LEU A 92 18.86 -0.36 8.50
C LEU A 92 19.15 -0.19 9.99
N THR A 93 20.17 -0.89 10.48
CA THR A 93 20.73 -0.59 11.79
C THR A 93 21.37 0.81 11.77
N ALA A 94 21.57 1.41 12.94
CA ALA A 94 22.23 2.71 13.05
C ALA A 94 23.62 2.72 12.37
N GLU A 95 24.36 1.62 12.47
CA GLU A 95 25.67 1.46 11.83
C GLU A 95 25.55 1.38 10.30
N GLN A 96 24.61 0.59 9.78
CA GLN A 96 24.36 0.51 8.34
C GLN A 96 23.93 1.87 7.77
N ALA A 97 23.01 2.56 8.44
CA ALA A 97 22.57 3.89 8.05
C ALA A 97 23.74 4.89 8.03
N LYS A 98 24.65 4.82 9.01
CA LYS A 98 25.89 5.62 9.04
C LYS A 98 26.79 5.31 7.86
N ASN A 99 26.98 4.04 7.51
CA ASN A 99 27.81 3.65 6.37
C ASN A 99 27.23 4.14 5.04
N VAL A 100 25.91 4.01 4.85
CA VAL A 100 25.22 4.56 3.67
C VAL A 100 25.39 6.08 3.61
N LYS A 101 25.16 6.78 4.72
CA LYS A 101 25.35 8.24 4.84
C LYS A 101 26.76 8.67 4.47
N ASN A 102 27.78 8.00 4.99
CA ASN A 102 29.17 8.29 4.65
C ASN A 102 29.44 8.02 3.17
N GLY A 103 28.94 6.91 2.62
CA GLY A 103 29.11 6.59 1.20
C GLY A 103 28.45 7.60 0.26
N VAL A 104 27.33 8.21 0.68
CA VAL A 104 26.71 9.34 -0.03
C VAL A 104 27.62 10.56 0.01
N LEU A 105 28.07 10.99 1.19
CA LEU A 105 28.87 12.21 1.37
C LEU A 105 30.24 12.16 0.69
N HIS A 106 30.89 11.00 0.70
CA HIS A 106 32.21 10.82 0.07
C HIS A 106 32.11 10.57 -1.45
N GLY A 107 30.91 10.49 -2.02
CA GLY A 107 30.71 10.20 -3.44
C GLY A 107 31.07 8.77 -3.83
N ASP A 108 31.07 7.84 -2.87
CA ASP A 108 31.35 6.43 -3.11
C ASP A 108 30.18 5.72 -3.79
N LEU A 109 28.94 6.11 -3.48
CA LEU A 109 27.74 5.45 -4.01
C LEU A 109 27.37 6.00 -5.39
N LYS A 110 27.07 5.10 -6.33
CA LYS A 110 26.52 5.43 -7.65
C LYS A 110 25.00 5.45 -7.66
N LEU A 111 24.37 4.57 -6.87
CA LEU A 111 22.92 4.49 -6.74
C LEU A 111 22.48 4.49 -5.28
N LEU A 112 21.49 5.31 -4.96
CA LEU A 112 20.79 5.29 -3.68
C LEU A 112 19.30 5.04 -3.92
N TYR A 113 18.77 3.95 -3.38
CA TYR A 113 17.35 3.63 -3.41
C TYR A 113 16.66 4.17 -2.17
N VAL A 114 15.55 4.88 -2.32
CA VAL A 114 14.74 5.40 -1.22
C VAL A 114 13.25 5.22 -1.50
N ALA A 115 12.47 5.08 -0.42
CA ALA A 115 11.02 5.15 -0.50
C ALA A 115 10.57 6.63 -0.66
N PRO A 116 9.43 6.94 -1.31
CA PRO A 116 8.96 8.31 -1.49
C PRO A 116 8.74 9.04 -0.16
N GLU A 117 8.32 8.33 0.89
CA GLU A 117 8.15 8.86 2.24
C GLU A 117 9.46 9.37 2.84
N LYS A 118 10.63 8.95 2.31
CA LYS A 118 11.94 9.43 2.77
C LYS A 118 12.15 10.92 2.49
N LEU A 119 11.47 11.46 1.48
CA LEU A 119 11.45 12.91 1.21
C LEU A 119 10.75 13.71 2.33
N ASN A 120 10.01 13.04 3.23
CA ASN A 120 9.44 13.67 4.43
C ASN A 120 10.42 13.75 5.60
N ASN A 121 11.65 13.25 5.46
CA ASN A 121 12.63 13.22 6.53
C ASN A 121 13.58 14.42 6.43
N GLU A 122 13.51 15.34 7.40
CA GLU A 122 14.37 16.55 7.46
C GLU A 122 15.86 16.20 7.32
N ASN A 123 16.35 15.18 8.04
CA ASN A 123 17.77 14.77 8.00
C ASN A 123 18.18 14.27 6.61
N PHE A 124 17.27 13.59 5.90
CA PHE A 124 17.54 13.11 4.55
C PHE A 124 17.61 14.25 3.54
N VAL A 125 16.63 15.16 3.57
CA VAL A 125 16.59 16.33 2.67
C VAL A 125 17.84 17.20 2.87
N GLN A 126 18.26 17.44 4.11
CA GLN A 126 19.48 18.17 4.42
C GLN A 126 20.77 17.44 4.01
N LEU A 127 20.77 16.11 4.03
CA LEU A 127 21.90 15.34 3.51
C LEU A 127 22.00 15.50 1.99
N MET A 128 20.87 15.40 1.30
CA MET A 128 20.81 15.53 -0.15
C MET A 128 21.25 16.92 -0.62
N SER A 129 21.13 17.96 0.20
CA SER A 129 21.54 19.32 -0.19
C SER A 129 23.06 19.51 -0.20
N GLN A 130 23.81 18.53 0.30
CA GLN A 130 25.27 18.52 0.34
C GLN A 130 25.87 17.68 -0.80
N VAL A 131 25.05 17.06 -1.65
CA VAL A 131 25.52 16.15 -2.72
C VAL A 131 24.89 16.49 -4.06
N GLU A 132 25.65 16.24 -5.13
CA GLU A 132 25.20 16.42 -6.50
C GLU A 132 24.35 15.22 -6.93
N ILE A 133 23.07 15.44 -7.23
CA ILE A 133 22.18 14.41 -7.78
C ILE A 133 22.15 14.55 -9.30
N ASN A 134 22.67 13.54 -10.00
CA ASN A 134 22.78 13.57 -11.45
C ASN A 134 21.58 12.98 -12.18
N LEU A 135 20.85 12.07 -11.55
CA LEU A 135 19.64 11.51 -12.12
C LEU A 135 18.70 11.17 -10.98
N LEU A 136 17.45 11.59 -11.09
CA LEU A 136 16.38 11.10 -10.25
C LEU A 136 15.51 10.13 -11.06
N ALA A 137 15.52 8.86 -10.68
CA ALA A 137 14.66 7.84 -11.27
C ALA A 137 13.42 7.66 -10.38
N VAL A 138 12.23 7.81 -10.96
CA VAL A 138 10.94 7.61 -10.31
C VAL A 138 10.34 6.31 -10.81
N ASP A 139 10.44 5.26 -10.00
CA ASP A 139 9.82 3.97 -10.26
C ASP A 139 8.33 4.00 -9.85
N GLU A 140 7.51 3.25 -10.57
CA GLU A 140 6.04 3.30 -10.48
C GLU A 140 5.50 4.74 -10.57
N SER A 141 6.01 5.52 -11.53
CA SER A 141 5.68 6.95 -11.70
C SER A 141 4.19 7.22 -11.92
N HIS A 142 3.39 6.21 -12.27
CA HIS A 142 1.93 6.32 -12.35
C HIS A 142 1.28 6.73 -11.01
N CYS A 143 1.96 6.53 -9.87
CA CYS A 143 1.49 6.96 -8.55
C CYS A 143 1.34 8.48 -8.40
N ILE A 144 1.91 9.30 -9.30
CA ILE A 144 1.75 10.76 -9.25
C ILE A 144 0.39 11.25 -9.75
N SER A 145 -0.25 10.49 -10.65
CA SER A 145 -1.51 10.86 -11.28
C SER A 145 -2.68 10.39 -10.42
N GLN A 146 -3.66 11.28 -10.20
CA GLN A 146 -4.93 10.92 -9.54
C GLN A 146 -5.73 9.90 -10.33
N TRP A 147 -5.53 9.85 -11.66
CA TRP A 147 -6.13 8.88 -12.57
C TRP A 147 -5.38 7.54 -12.60
N GLY A 148 -4.22 7.46 -11.94
CA GLY A 148 -3.45 6.24 -11.80
C GLY A 148 -4.09 5.27 -10.80
N VAL A 149 -3.91 3.96 -11.02
CA VAL A 149 -4.48 2.89 -10.19
C VAL A 149 -4.01 2.85 -8.74
N SER A 150 -2.96 3.60 -8.41
CA SER A 150 -2.42 3.70 -7.05
C SER A 150 -1.83 5.08 -6.78
N PHE A 151 -2.64 6.13 -6.96
CA PHE A 151 -2.25 7.48 -6.58
C PHE A 151 -1.69 7.53 -5.15
N ARG A 152 -0.54 8.20 -4.97
CA ARG A 152 0.12 8.43 -3.68
C ARG A 152 0.52 9.90 -3.58
N PRO A 153 -0.06 10.67 -2.64
CA PRO A 153 0.28 12.09 -2.44
C PRO A 153 1.78 12.37 -2.28
N GLU A 154 2.54 11.43 -1.73
CA GLU A 154 3.99 11.54 -1.55
C GLU A 154 4.73 11.70 -2.89
N TYR A 155 4.19 11.17 -4.00
CA TYR A 155 4.80 11.33 -5.32
C TYR A 155 4.74 12.78 -5.82
N LEU A 156 3.76 13.57 -5.39
CA LEU A 156 3.68 15.01 -5.71
C LEU A 156 4.88 15.78 -5.15
N LYS A 157 5.48 15.30 -4.06
CA LYS A 157 6.69 15.90 -3.47
C LYS A 157 7.94 15.62 -4.30
N ILE A 158 7.95 14.57 -5.11
CA ILE A 158 9.10 14.22 -5.93
C ILE A 158 9.35 15.30 -6.99
N ALA A 159 8.30 15.74 -7.69
CA ALA A 159 8.41 16.83 -8.67
C ALA A 159 8.97 18.11 -8.03
N ARG A 160 8.51 18.45 -6.83
CA ARG A 160 9.02 19.61 -6.06
C ARG A 160 10.47 19.44 -5.66
N PHE A 161 10.84 18.25 -5.20
CA PHE A 161 12.21 17.93 -4.85
C PHE A 161 13.15 18.08 -6.06
N VAL A 162 12.70 17.69 -7.26
CA VAL A 162 13.45 17.91 -8.50
C VAL A 162 13.70 19.41 -8.75
N GLU A 163 12.67 20.24 -8.61
CA GLU A 163 12.79 21.70 -8.79
C GLU A 163 13.68 22.35 -7.73
N GLU A 164 13.43 22.06 -6.44
CA GLU A 164 14.15 22.65 -5.30
C GLU A 164 15.66 22.31 -5.32
N PHE A 165 16.02 21.11 -5.78
CA PHE A 165 17.40 20.65 -5.85
C PHE A 165 18.04 20.87 -7.24
N ASN A 166 17.32 21.49 -8.17
CA ASN A 166 17.76 21.71 -9.55
C ASN A 166 18.32 20.43 -10.20
N ILE A 167 17.61 19.31 -10.03
CA ILE A 167 18.07 18.02 -10.53
C ILE A 167 17.97 18.03 -12.07
N PRO A 168 19.08 17.79 -12.80
CA PRO A 168 19.14 18.06 -14.23
C PRO A 168 18.31 17.09 -15.08
N ARG A 169 18.09 15.86 -14.58
CA ARG A 169 17.46 14.78 -15.33
C ARG A 169 16.53 13.98 -14.45
N VAL A 170 15.33 13.72 -14.96
CA VAL A 170 14.36 12.81 -14.37
C VAL A 170 14.06 11.67 -15.32
N LEU A 171 14.09 10.44 -14.81
CA LEU A 171 13.58 9.28 -15.51
C LEU A 171 12.35 8.75 -14.79
N CYS A 172 11.19 8.84 -15.42
CA CYS A 172 9.95 8.23 -14.92
C CYS A 172 9.78 6.85 -15.53
N LEU A 173 9.47 5.85 -14.71
CA LEU A 173 9.27 4.47 -15.17
C LEU A 173 7.95 3.93 -14.63
N THR A 174 7.15 3.33 -15.51
CA THR A 174 5.95 2.59 -15.11
C THR A 174 5.65 1.46 -16.08
N ALA A 175 5.02 0.39 -15.58
CA ALA A 175 4.56 -0.72 -16.41
C ALA A 175 3.18 -0.48 -17.03
N THR A 176 2.36 0.29 -16.34
CA THR A 176 0.94 0.45 -16.63
C THR A 176 0.61 1.93 -16.51
N ALA A 177 0.38 2.58 -17.65
CA ALA A 177 -0.11 3.94 -17.73
C ALA A 177 -0.99 4.07 -18.96
N THR A 178 -2.18 4.62 -18.78
CA THR A 178 -3.01 5.11 -19.88
C THR A 178 -2.40 6.38 -20.47
N ASN A 179 -2.91 6.85 -21.61
CA ASN A 179 -2.44 8.11 -22.21
C ASN A 179 -2.57 9.30 -21.25
N GLN A 180 -3.71 9.42 -20.55
CA GLN A 180 -3.93 10.46 -19.55
C GLN A 180 -2.87 10.41 -18.42
N VAL A 181 -2.58 9.22 -17.89
CA VAL A 181 -1.57 9.06 -16.84
C VAL A 181 -0.17 9.42 -17.36
N ALA A 182 0.15 9.07 -18.60
CA ALA A 182 1.43 9.43 -19.22
C ALA A 182 1.57 10.95 -19.40
N GLU A 183 0.50 11.64 -19.79
CA GLU A 183 0.45 13.11 -19.92
C GLU A 183 0.65 13.79 -18.57
N ASP A 184 -0.02 13.32 -17.51
CA ASP A 184 0.13 13.86 -16.15
C ASP A 184 1.58 13.73 -15.64
N ILE A 185 2.23 12.59 -15.91
CA ILE A 185 3.63 12.37 -15.57
C ILE A 185 4.52 13.34 -16.36
N CYS A 186 4.28 13.48 -17.66
CA CYS A 186 5.07 14.37 -18.51
C CYS A 186 4.96 15.82 -18.07
N HIS A 187 3.74 16.29 -17.75
CA HIS A 187 3.51 17.61 -17.21
C HIS A 187 4.24 17.83 -15.88
N SER A 188 4.11 16.88 -14.93
CA SER A 188 4.69 17.01 -13.59
C SER A 188 6.22 17.06 -13.57
N PHE A 189 6.88 16.43 -14.54
CA PHE A 189 8.35 16.34 -14.62
C PHE A 189 8.96 17.07 -15.81
N HIS A 190 8.17 17.91 -16.49
CA HIS A 190 8.60 18.68 -17.66
C HIS A 190 9.23 17.80 -18.77
N ILE A 191 8.63 16.64 -19.03
CA ILE A 191 9.06 15.71 -20.09
C ILE A 191 8.28 16.04 -21.37
N ASP A 192 8.98 16.15 -22.50
CA ASP A 192 8.33 16.32 -23.80
C ASP A 192 7.49 15.08 -24.14
N PRO A 193 6.15 15.21 -24.34
CA PRO A 193 5.28 14.06 -24.56
C PRO A 193 5.48 13.36 -25.92
N LYS A 194 6.17 14.02 -26.88
CA LYS A 194 6.43 13.47 -28.22
C LYS A 194 7.82 12.82 -28.29
N GLU A 195 8.85 13.51 -27.81
CA GLU A 195 10.23 13.03 -27.91
C GLU A 195 10.74 12.30 -26.66
N GLY A 196 10.08 12.52 -25.52
CA GLY A 196 10.52 12.04 -24.21
C GLY A 196 9.83 10.77 -23.74
N VAL A 197 8.88 10.22 -24.50
CA VAL A 197 8.10 9.05 -24.11
C VAL A 197 8.51 7.83 -24.93
N PHE A 198 9.09 6.84 -24.25
CA PHE A 198 9.51 5.58 -24.85
C PHE A 198 8.55 4.47 -24.44
N LYS A 199 7.72 4.03 -25.38
CA LYS A 199 6.72 2.98 -25.16
C LYS A 199 7.15 1.66 -25.81
N THR A 200 6.86 0.55 -25.14
CA THR A 200 6.96 -0.79 -25.72
C THR A 200 5.57 -1.42 -25.79
N PRO A 201 5.29 -2.25 -26.81
CA PRO A 201 4.01 -2.91 -26.90
C PRO A 201 3.61 -3.70 -25.65
N VAL A 202 2.34 -3.64 -25.29
CA VAL A 202 1.78 -4.41 -24.16
C VAL A 202 1.58 -5.87 -24.55
N TYR A 203 1.36 -6.14 -25.84
CA TYR A 203 1.11 -7.48 -26.35
C TYR A 203 2.32 -8.41 -26.15
N ARG A 204 2.04 -9.59 -25.59
CA ARG A 204 3.03 -10.66 -25.41
C ARG A 204 2.51 -11.95 -26.07
N PRO A 205 3.05 -12.36 -27.23
CA PRO A 205 2.51 -13.47 -28.01
C PRO A 205 2.63 -14.82 -27.29
N ASN A 206 3.50 -14.93 -26.29
CA ASN A 206 3.68 -16.15 -25.51
C ASN A 206 2.66 -16.31 -24.36
N LEU A 207 1.78 -15.34 -24.13
CA LEU A 207 0.73 -15.41 -23.11
C LEU A 207 -0.62 -15.75 -23.73
N ALA A 208 -1.25 -16.80 -23.21
CA ALA A 208 -2.59 -17.20 -23.60
C ALA A 208 -3.60 -16.86 -22.49
N PHE A 209 -4.55 -15.96 -22.78
CA PHE A 209 -5.58 -15.55 -21.82
C PHE A 209 -6.79 -16.48 -21.86
N ARG A 210 -7.23 -16.95 -20.68
CA ARG A 210 -8.38 -17.83 -20.48
C ARG A 210 -9.38 -17.18 -19.53
N VAL A 211 -10.66 -17.33 -19.81
CA VAL A 211 -11.75 -16.89 -18.95
C VAL A 211 -12.63 -18.10 -18.66
N LYS A 212 -12.96 -18.33 -17.39
CA LYS A 212 -13.84 -19.40 -16.94
C LYS A 212 -14.93 -18.83 -16.04
N THR A 213 -16.12 -19.41 -16.07
CA THR A 213 -17.19 -19.05 -15.14
C THR A 213 -17.32 -20.10 -14.04
N ALA A 214 -17.73 -19.66 -12.86
CA ALA A 214 -18.00 -20.52 -11.73
C ALA A 214 -19.12 -19.94 -10.86
N THR A 215 -19.81 -20.81 -10.15
CA THR A 215 -20.95 -20.43 -9.29
C THR A 215 -20.55 -20.10 -7.85
N ASN A 216 -19.48 -20.73 -7.35
CA ASN A 216 -18.96 -20.56 -6.00
C ASN A 216 -17.51 -21.06 -5.91
N LEU A 217 -16.89 -20.94 -4.73
CA LEU A 217 -15.50 -21.36 -4.53
C LEU A 217 -15.26 -22.85 -4.77
N ASP A 218 -16.18 -23.74 -4.39
CA ASP A 218 -16.00 -25.18 -4.60
C ASP A 218 -15.99 -25.55 -6.08
N ASP A 219 -16.86 -24.93 -6.87
CA ASP A 219 -16.86 -25.05 -8.33
C ASP A 219 -15.54 -24.56 -8.93
N LYS A 220 -15.05 -23.37 -8.51
CA LYS A 220 -13.72 -22.89 -8.93
C LYS A 220 -12.60 -23.87 -8.60
N ILE A 221 -12.59 -24.44 -7.38
CA ILE A 221 -11.57 -25.42 -6.97
C ILE A 221 -11.66 -26.70 -7.82
N ASN A 222 -12.87 -27.20 -8.09
CA ASN A 222 -13.07 -28.38 -8.92
C ASN A 222 -12.55 -28.16 -10.35
N GLN A 223 -12.73 -26.96 -10.90
CA GLN A 223 -12.18 -26.59 -12.21
C GLN A 223 -10.68 -26.28 -12.19
N LEU A 224 -10.15 -25.83 -11.05
CA LEU A 224 -8.75 -25.48 -10.86
C LEU A 224 -7.84 -26.70 -10.72
N VAL A 225 -8.30 -27.74 -10.00
CA VAL A 225 -7.49 -28.94 -9.71
C VAL A 225 -6.94 -29.61 -10.98
N PRO A 226 -7.72 -29.87 -12.04
CA PRO A 226 -7.18 -30.40 -13.29
C PRO A 226 -6.13 -29.51 -13.96
N LEU A 227 -6.24 -28.17 -13.82
CA LEU A 227 -5.25 -27.23 -14.37
C LEU A 227 -3.92 -27.32 -13.63
N LEU A 228 -3.99 -27.49 -12.31
CA LEU A 228 -2.81 -27.61 -11.44
C LEU A 228 -2.17 -29.00 -11.53
N GLN A 229 -2.94 -30.07 -11.72
CA GLN A 229 -2.41 -31.42 -11.91
C GLN A 229 -1.64 -31.54 -13.24
N ASN A 230 -2.15 -30.93 -14.30
CA ASN A 230 -1.54 -30.96 -15.63
C ASN A 230 -0.58 -29.78 -15.90
N ARG A 231 -0.10 -29.11 -14.84
CA ARG A 231 0.80 -27.96 -14.97
C ARG A 231 2.19 -28.40 -15.44
N ASN A 232 2.86 -27.54 -16.21
CA ASN A 232 4.22 -27.75 -16.71
C ASN A 232 5.25 -26.81 -16.07
N GLY A 233 4.97 -26.34 -14.86
CA GLY A 233 5.88 -25.50 -14.10
C GLY A 233 5.17 -24.70 -13.00
N PRO A 234 5.82 -23.64 -12.50
CA PRO A 234 5.36 -22.88 -11.34
C PRO A 234 4.07 -22.09 -11.62
N VAL A 235 3.25 -21.94 -10.58
CA VAL A 235 1.92 -21.32 -10.65
C VAL A 235 1.70 -20.33 -9.52
N VAL A 236 1.10 -19.19 -9.85
CA VAL A 236 0.57 -18.22 -8.89
C VAL A 236 -0.95 -18.21 -8.98
N VAL A 237 -1.62 -18.35 -7.83
CA VAL A 237 -3.08 -18.28 -7.70
C VAL A 237 -3.46 -17.04 -6.89
N TYR A 238 -3.94 -16.01 -7.57
CA TYR A 238 -4.41 -14.77 -6.97
C TYR A 238 -5.82 -14.91 -6.37
N VAL A 239 -5.95 -14.43 -5.13
CA VAL A 239 -7.22 -14.29 -4.39
C VAL A 239 -7.36 -12.89 -3.78
N THR A 240 -8.59 -12.50 -3.45
CA THR A 240 -8.86 -11.13 -2.96
C THR A 240 -8.46 -10.90 -1.50
N LEU A 241 -8.90 -11.76 -0.57
CA LEU A 241 -8.74 -11.58 0.87
C LEU A 241 -7.67 -12.51 1.44
N GLN A 242 -7.10 -12.12 2.59
CA GLN A 242 -6.15 -12.96 3.32
C GLN A 242 -6.78 -14.29 3.71
N ALA A 243 -8.04 -14.27 4.18
CA ALA A 243 -8.79 -15.48 4.52
C ALA A 243 -8.95 -16.43 3.32
N HIS A 244 -9.14 -15.90 2.10
CA HIS A 244 -9.27 -16.71 0.89
C HIS A 244 -7.99 -17.49 0.57
N THR A 245 -6.80 -16.99 0.96
CA THR A 245 -5.54 -17.72 0.73
C THR A 245 -5.52 -19.03 1.52
N VAL A 246 -5.93 -18.96 2.79
CA VAL A 246 -5.99 -20.10 3.71
C VAL A 246 -7.08 -21.07 3.26
N GLU A 247 -8.26 -20.57 2.92
CA GLU A 247 -9.39 -21.40 2.48
C GLU A 247 -9.07 -22.15 1.16
N CYS A 248 -8.50 -21.45 0.18
CA CYS A 248 -8.11 -22.04 -1.09
C CYS A 248 -7.01 -23.11 -0.89
N GLN A 249 -5.95 -22.81 -0.12
CA GLN A 249 -4.91 -23.80 0.20
C GLN A 249 -5.49 -25.04 0.89
N PHE A 250 -6.40 -24.86 1.86
CA PHE A 250 -7.05 -25.97 2.55
C PHE A 250 -7.82 -26.87 1.58
N LYS A 251 -8.64 -26.28 0.69
CA LYS A 251 -9.42 -27.03 -0.31
C LYS A 251 -8.56 -27.69 -1.39
N LEU A 252 -7.41 -27.10 -1.73
CA LEU A 252 -6.42 -27.66 -2.66
C LEU A 252 -5.67 -28.86 -2.05
N ARG A 253 -5.16 -28.72 -0.81
CA ARG A 253 -4.50 -29.81 -0.09
C ARG A 253 -5.42 -31.00 0.14
N ALA A 254 -6.69 -30.76 0.44
CA ALA A 254 -7.70 -31.82 0.54
C ALA A 254 -7.89 -32.62 -0.76
N ARG A 255 -7.48 -32.08 -1.91
CA ARG A 255 -7.51 -32.74 -3.23
C ARG A 255 -6.11 -33.16 -3.71
N GLY A 256 -5.14 -33.23 -2.80
CA GLY A 256 -3.76 -33.67 -3.08
C GLY A 256 -2.88 -32.65 -3.80
N ILE A 257 -3.26 -31.37 -3.80
CA ILE A 257 -2.47 -30.29 -4.42
C ILE A 257 -1.73 -29.52 -3.33
N GLU A 258 -0.43 -29.76 -3.22
CA GLU A 258 0.44 -28.99 -2.33
C GLU A 258 0.64 -27.57 -2.84
N SER A 259 0.52 -26.60 -1.93
CA SER A 259 0.65 -25.18 -2.21
C SER A 259 1.06 -24.43 -0.95
N GLU A 260 1.75 -23.30 -1.13
CA GLU A 260 2.08 -22.35 -0.06
C GLU A 260 1.17 -21.13 -0.14
N ILE A 261 1.00 -20.41 0.99
CA ILE A 261 0.23 -19.17 1.02
C ILE A 261 1.14 -17.94 1.14
N TYR A 262 0.70 -16.83 0.55
CA TYR A 262 1.36 -15.55 0.73
C TYR A 262 0.35 -14.39 0.83
N HIS A 263 0.38 -13.67 1.95
CA HIS A 263 -0.36 -12.41 2.12
C HIS A 263 0.36 -11.49 3.12
N ALA A 264 -0.03 -10.22 3.15
CA ALA A 264 0.60 -9.19 3.98
C ALA A 264 0.46 -9.42 5.50
N GLY A 265 -0.49 -10.26 5.93
CA GLY A 265 -0.67 -10.63 7.34
C GLY A 265 0.30 -11.71 7.85
N LEU A 266 1.07 -12.35 6.97
CA LEU A 266 2.09 -13.31 7.39
C LEU A 266 3.32 -12.59 8.00
N PRO A 267 4.01 -13.20 8.97
CA PRO A 267 5.28 -12.69 9.47
C PRO A 267 6.27 -12.44 8.34
N SER A 268 7.12 -11.42 8.49
CA SER A 268 8.08 -11.05 7.43
C SER A 268 9.01 -12.21 7.06
N GLU A 269 9.49 -12.96 8.05
CA GLU A 269 10.35 -14.13 7.84
C GLU A 269 9.65 -15.23 7.02
N THR A 270 8.38 -15.53 7.34
CA THR A 270 7.57 -16.49 6.58
C THR A 270 7.40 -16.07 5.13
N ARG A 271 7.11 -14.78 4.88
CA ARG A 271 7.00 -14.24 3.52
C ARG A 271 8.31 -14.41 2.74
N THR A 272 9.44 -14.08 3.35
CA THR A 272 10.77 -14.26 2.75
C THR A 272 11.05 -15.74 2.43
N ASN A 273 10.74 -16.66 3.36
CA ASN A 273 10.95 -18.09 3.15
C ASN A 273 10.11 -18.65 2.00
N VAL A 274 8.82 -18.30 1.94
CA VAL A 274 7.93 -18.72 0.84
C VAL A 274 8.39 -18.14 -0.50
N GLN A 275 8.79 -16.87 -0.54
CA GLN A 275 9.33 -16.24 -1.75
C GLN A 275 10.60 -16.97 -2.23
N ASN A 276 11.57 -17.20 -1.34
CA ASN A 276 12.81 -17.90 -1.69
C ASN A 276 12.56 -19.32 -2.18
N TRP A 277 11.69 -20.07 -1.49
CA TRP A 277 11.26 -21.40 -1.92
C TRP A 277 10.62 -21.37 -3.32
N PHE A 278 9.70 -20.43 -3.57
CA PHE A 278 9.02 -20.33 -4.86
C PHE A 278 9.97 -19.95 -6.00
N MET A 279 10.93 -19.06 -5.74
CA MET A 279 11.96 -18.69 -6.70
C MET A 279 12.82 -19.90 -7.12
N ALA A 280 13.20 -20.74 -6.16
CA ALA A 280 13.98 -21.96 -6.39
C ALA A 280 13.17 -23.14 -6.96
N SER A 281 11.85 -23.15 -6.76
CA SER A 281 10.98 -24.25 -7.16
C SER A 281 10.76 -24.31 -8.68
N LYS A 282 10.72 -25.54 -9.22
CA LYS A 282 10.44 -25.82 -10.64
C LYS A 282 8.96 -26.04 -10.93
N ASP A 283 8.16 -26.34 -9.91
CA ASP A 283 6.74 -26.73 -10.05
C ASP A 283 5.86 -26.22 -8.89
N GLY A 284 6.39 -25.30 -8.08
CA GLY A 284 5.73 -24.76 -6.90
C GLY A 284 4.44 -24.01 -7.20
N ILE A 285 3.50 -24.06 -6.27
CA ILE A 285 2.22 -23.36 -6.33
C ILE A 285 2.14 -22.42 -5.13
N VAL A 286 1.89 -21.13 -5.39
CA VAL A 286 1.61 -20.15 -4.34
C VAL A 286 0.22 -19.58 -4.51
N VAL A 287 -0.59 -19.66 -3.46
CA VAL A 287 -1.88 -18.99 -3.34
C VAL A 287 -1.69 -17.68 -2.59
N CYS A 288 -2.08 -16.57 -3.19
CA CYS A 288 -1.69 -15.26 -2.67
C CYS A 288 -2.67 -14.14 -2.93
N THR A 289 -2.59 -13.10 -2.12
CA THR A 289 -3.15 -11.80 -2.50
C THR A 289 -2.18 -11.05 -3.42
N ILE A 290 -2.61 -9.89 -3.94
CA ILE A 290 -1.77 -8.97 -4.75
C ILE A 290 -0.44 -8.59 -4.09
N ALA A 291 -0.29 -8.79 -2.78
CA ALA A 291 0.95 -8.61 -2.05
C ALA A 291 2.09 -9.52 -2.57
N PHE A 292 1.76 -10.68 -3.15
CA PHE A 292 2.72 -11.58 -3.80
C PHE A 292 2.79 -11.23 -5.30
N GLY A 293 3.50 -10.17 -5.62
CA GLY A 293 3.57 -9.76 -7.01
C GLY A 293 4.65 -8.74 -7.23
N MET A 294 4.51 -7.58 -6.60
CA MET A 294 5.42 -6.47 -6.83
C MET A 294 6.85 -6.82 -6.38
N GLY A 295 7.68 -7.25 -7.34
CA GLY A 295 9.07 -7.66 -7.12
C GLY A 295 9.40 -9.13 -7.41
N ILE A 296 8.42 -10.00 -7.68
CA ILE A 296 8.71 -11.37 -8.14
C ILE A 296 9.21 -11.31 -9.58
N ASP A 297 10.45 -11.73 -9.78
CA ASP A 297 11.10 -11.87 -11.08
C ASP A 297 11.50 -13.32 -11.36
N LYS A 298 10.48 -14.17 -11.47
CA LYS A 298 10.63 -15.58 -11.85
C LYS A 298 10.43 -15.74 -13.35
N ALA A 299 11.51 -16.07 -14.06
CA ALA A 299 11.50 -16.09 -15.53
C ALA A 299 10.53 -17.12 -16.13
N ASP A 300 10.38 -18.26 -15.43
CA ASP A 300 9.74 -19.48 -15.90
C ASP A 300 8.32 -19.69 -15.34
N LEU A 301 7.63 -18.63 -14.90
CA LEU A 301 6.26 -18.74 -14.41
C LEU A 301 5.29 -19.18 -15.53
N ARG A 302 4.67 -20.35 -15.37
CA ARG A 302 3.86 -21.02 -16.42
C ARG A 302 2.38 -20.72 -16.36
N GLN A 303 1.83 -20.53 -15.16
CA GLN A 303 0.44 -20.13 -15.01
C GLN A 303 0.25 -19.01 -14.00
N VAL A 304 -0.63 -18.08 -14.34
CA VAL A 304 -1.19 -17.08 -13.42
C VAL A 304 -2.69 -17.31 -13.39
N ILE A 305 -3.24 -17.50 -12.20
CA ILE A 305 -4.65 -17.87 -12.02
C ILE A 305 -5.30 -16.83 -11.12
N HIS A 306 -6.25 -16.09 -11.66
CA HIS A 306 -7.12 -15.19 -10.91
C HIS A 306 -8.35 -15.95 -10.46
N LEU A 307 -8.30 -16.51 -9.26
CA LEU A 307 -9.45 -17.21 -8.67
C LEU A 307 -10.57 -16.23 -8.29
N TYR A 308 -10.22 -14.97 -8.14
CA TYR A 308 -11.10 -13.81 -8.04
C TYR A 308 -10.62 -12.80 -9.09
N MET A 309 -11.55 -12.06 -9.71
CA MET A 309 -11.16 -11.04 -10.68
C MET A 309 -10.25 -9.97 -10.06
N PRO A 310 -9.26 -9.47 -10.84
CA PRO A 310 -8.62 -8.20 -10.55
C PRO A 310 -9.62 -7.06 -10.48
N LYS A 311 -9.27 -5.99 -9.77
CA LYS A 311 -10.12 -4.80 -9.63
C LYS A 311 -10.13 -3.92 -10.88
N THR A 312 -9.04 -3.95 -11.64
CA THR A 312 -8.86 -3.12 -12.84
C THR A 312 -8.06 -3.89 -13.90
N LEU A 313 -8.11 -3.43 -15.15
CA LEU A 313 -7.34 -4.02 -16.25
C LEU A 313 -5.83 -3.79 -16.11
N GLU A 314 -5.42 -2.72 -15.43
CA GLU A 314 -4.01 -2.49 -15.08
C GLU A 314 -3.51 -3.50 -14.06
N ASN A 315 -4.30 -3.84 -13.03
CA ASN A 315 -3.95 -4.93 -12.11
C ASN A 315 -3.83 -6.25 -12.88
N PHE A 316 -4.83 -6.58 -13.72
CA PHE A 316 -4.78 -7.76 -14.56
C PHE A 316 -3.50 -7.81 -15.41
N SER A 317 -3.22 -6.75 -16.18
CA SER A 317 -2.05 -6.64 -17.06
C SER A 317 -0.72 -6.79 -16.29
N GLN A 318 -0.60 -6.12 -15.14
CA GLN A 318 0.60 -6.20 -14.31
C GLN A 318 0.83 -7.61 -13.75
N GLU A 319 -0.24 -8.28 -13.32
CA GLU A 319 -0.22 -9.61 -12.71
C GLU A 319 0.05 -10.72 -13.74
N VAL A 320 -0.63 -10.71 -14.90
CA VAL A 320 -0.37 -11.67 -15.98
C VAL A 320 0.98 -11.43 -16.65
N GLY A 321 1.46 -10.18 -16.66
CA GLY A 321 2.80 -9.82 -17.14
C GLY A 321 3.94 -10.47 -16.36
N ARG A 322 3.66 -11.14 -15.23
CA ARG A 322 4.65 -11.94 -14.49
C ARG A 322 4.95 -13.27 -15.16
N ALA A 323 4.02 -13.80 -15.95
CA ALA A 323 4.17 -15.08 -16.62
C ALA A 323 5.16 -15.02 -17.79
N GLY A 324 5.81 -16.15 -18.08
CA GLY A 324 6.50 -16.42 -19.35
C GLY A 324 7.58 -15.41 -19.72
N ARG A 325 8.33 -14.85 -18.76
CA ARG A 325 9.38 -13.84 -19.05
C ARG A 325 10.57 -14.42 -19.82
N ASP A 326 10.75 -15.73 -19.76
CA ASP A 326 11.63 -16.51 -20.62
C ASP A 326 11.16 -16.62 -22.09
N GLY A 327 10.02 -16.01 -22.44
CA GLY A 327 9.44 -16.03 -23.78
C GLY A 327 8.70 -17.33 -24.13
N LYS A 328 8.67 -18.31 -23.22
CA LYS A 328 7.98 -19.59 -23.44
C LYS A 328 6.47 -19.46 -23.21
N PRO A 329 5.65 -20.36 -23.79
CA PRO A 329 4.21 -20.35 -23.59
C PRO A 329 3.81 -20.41 -22.11
N SER A 330 2.90 -19.52 -21.72
CA SER A 330 2.28 -19.49 -20.39
C SER A 330 0.79 -19.15 -20.50
N VAL A 331 -0.01 -19.66 -19.56
CA VAL A 331 -1.47 -19.51 -19.57
C VAL A 331 -1.91 -18.66 -18.39
N CYS A 332 -2.73 -17.64 -18.64
CA CYS A 332 -3.30 -16.80 -17.60
C CYS A 332 -4.82 -17.00 -17.57
N THR A 333 -5.35 -17.50 -16.46
CA THR A 333 -6.77 -17.87 -16.33
C THR A 333 -7.48 -16.97 -15.34
N MET A 334 -8.60 -16.36 -15.74
CA MET A 334 -9.46 -15.57 -14.87
C MET A 334 -10.80 -16.26 -14.64
N PHE A 335 -11.19 -16.42 -13.38
CA PHE A 335 -12.50 -16.92 -12.99
C PHE A 335 -13.49 -15.77 -12.77
N LEU A 336 -14.67 -15.91 -13.34
CA LEU A 336 -15.82 -15.04 -13.11
C LEU A 336 -16.81 -15.77 -12.19
N CYS A 337 -17.19 -15.12 -11.09
CA CYS A 337 -18.15 -15.63 -10.13
C CYS A 337 -18.95 -14.47 -9.55
N ALA A 338 -20.27 -14.50 -9.72
CA ALA A 338 -21.13 -13.38 -9.37
C ALA A 338 -21.07 -13.06 -7.85
N ALA A 339 -20.91 -14.09 -7.02
CA ALA A 339 -20.78 -13.95 -5.57
C ALA A 339 -19.51 -13.20 -5.11
N ASP A 340 -18.50 -13.06 -5.99
CA ASP A 340 -17.28 -12.32 -5.66
C ASP A 340 -17.43 -10.80 -5.84
N ILE A 341 -18.36 -10.37 -6.69
CA ILE A 341 -18.46 -8.97 -7.12
C ILE A 341 -18.67 -8.03 -5.93
N PRO A 342 -19.62 -8.28 -5.00
CA PRO A 342 -19.78 -7.42 -3.83
C PRO A 342 -18.52 -7.36 -2.97
N ILE A 343 -17.78 -8.47 -2.85
CA ILE A 343 -16.53 -8.51 -2.07
C ILE A 343 -15.46 -7.60 -2.70
N LEU A 344 -15.39 -7.53 -4.03
CA LEU A 344 -14.49 -6.61 -4.73
C LEU A 344 -14.92 -5.15 -4.59
N GLU A 345 -16.21 -4.87 -4.71
CA GLU A 345 -16.78 -3.52 -4.57
C GLU A 345 -16.61 -2.95 -3.16
N ASN A 346 -16.66 -3.80 -2.12
CA ASN A 346 -16.45 -3.39 -0.73
C ASN A 346 -15.14 -2.63 -0.51
N PHE A 347 -14.10 -2.90 -1.32
CA PHE A 347 -12.85 -2.14 -1.23
C PHE A 347 -13.00 -0.68 -1.65
N ALA A 348 -13.83 -0.40 -2.66
CA ALA A 348 -14.11 0.96 -3.12
C ALA A 348 -14.91 1.74 -2.07
N ARG A 349 -15.86 1.07 -1.40
CA ARG A 349 -16.73 1.69 -0.36
C ARG A 349 -15.99 2.11 0.92
N GLY A 350 -14.77 1.60 1.12
CA GLY A 350 -14.03 1.80 2.36
C GLY A 350 -13.44 3.19 2.56
N ASP A 351 -13.12 3.91 1.47
CA ASP A 351 -12.37 5.19 1.54
C ASP A 351 -13.27 6.41 1.73
N THR A 352 -14.55 6.30 1.38
CA THR A 352 -15.50 7.42 1.41
C THR A 352 -15.98 7.71 2.82
N ILE A 353 -15.77 8.95 3.26
CA ILE A 353 -16.11 9.44 4.60
C ILE A 353 -17.48 10.11 4.53
N SER A 354 -18.24 10.11 5.63
CA SER A 354 -19.48 10.89 5.71
C SER A 354 -19.20 12.39 5.64
N GLU A 355 -20.09 13.14 4.99
CA GLU A 355 -19.94 14.59 4.84
C GLU A 355 -19.80 15.31 6.18
N ASN A 356 -20.58 14.91 7.18
CA ASN A 356 -20.51 15.47 8.53
C ASN A 356 -19.13 15.26 9.18
N ALA A 357 -18.51 14.09 9.00
CA ALA A 357 -17.17 13.83 9.52
C ALA A 357 -16.09 14.65 8.79
N LEU A 358 -16.26 14.89 7.48
CA LEU A 358 -15.38 15.80 6.72
C LEU A 358 -15.50 17.24 7.22
N GLN A 359 -16.72 17.74 7.43
CA GLN A 359 -16.95 19.09 7.93
C GLN A 359 -16.35 19.27 9.33
N LEU A 360 -16.52 18.28 10.21
CA LEU A 360 -15.94 18.27 11.54
C LEU A 360 -14.40 18.26 11.49
N TRP A 361 -13.81 17.41 10.66
CA TRP A 361 -12.36 17.38 10.46
C TRP A 361 -11.83 18.73 9.94
N LEU A 362 -12.46 19.36 8.96
CA LEU A 362 -12.06 20.66 8.45
C LEU A 362 -12.16 21.75 9.53
N THR A 363 -13.27 21.77 10.27
CA THR A 363 -13.57 22.81 11.26
C THR A 363 -12.69 22.70 12.49
N ALA A 364 -12.61 21.51 13.11
CA ALA A 364 -11.90 21.31 14.36
C ALA A 364 -10.45 20.80 14.15
N GLY A 365 -10.24 19.93 13.16
CA GLY A 365 -8.98 19.23 12.95
C GLY A 365 -7.96 19.99 12.10
N VAL A 366 -8.43 20.79 11.13
CA VAL A 366 -7.56 21.52 10.19
C VAL A 366 -7.56 23.02 10.49
N PHE A 367 -8.69 23.69 10.31
CA PHE A 367 -8.76 25.16 10.34
C PHE A 367 -9.10 25.76 11.70
N GLY A 368 -9.42 24.91 12.68
CA GLY A 368 -9.56 25.26 14.09
C GLY A 368 -8.25 25.16 14.88
N VAL A 369 -7.17 24.68 14.25
CA VAL A 369 -5.85 24.55 14.88
C VAL A 369 -5.03 25.83 14.65
N PRO A 370 -4.39 26.40 15.69
CA PRO A 370 -3.52 27.57 15.52
C PRO A 370 -2.35 27.30 14.56
N LEU A 371 -1.97 28.32 13.79
CA LEU A 371 -0.78 28.27 12.94
C LEU A 371 0.50 28.28 13.80
N ALA A 372 1.54 27.64 13.28
CA ALA A 372 2.88 27.73 13.85
C ALA A 372 3.44 29.16 13.71
N PRO A 373 4.46 29.54 14.49
CA PRO A 373 5.06 30.89 14.45
C PRO A 373 5.55 31.33 13.06
N ASP A 374 5.92 30.40 12.18
CA ASP A 374 6.33 30.66 10.80
C ASP A 374 5.15 30.69 9.80
N GLY A 375 3.91 30.70 10.30
CA GLY A 375 2.68 30.74 9.50
C GLY A 375 2.28 29.39 8.88
N ALA A 376 3.00 28.31 9.18
CA ALA A 376 2.65 26.98 8.68
C ALA A 376 1.52 26.33 9.49
N LEU A 377 0.66 25.57 8.83
CA LEU A 377 -0.30 24.69 9.49
C LEU A 377 0.40 23.38 9.88
N GLU A 378 0.21 22.94 11.13
CA GLU A 378 0.78 21.69 11.64
C GLU A 378 -0.31 20.69 12.03
N ALA A 379 -0.19 19.46 11.52
CA ALA A 379 -1.16 18.40 11.74
C ALA A 379 -0.50 17.13 12.29
N ASN A 380 -1.10 16.55 13.33
CA ASN A 380 -0.79 15.21 13.78
C ASN A 380 -1.73 14.22 13.08
N HIS A 381 -1.31 13.72 11.91
CA HIS A 381 -2.13 12.82 11.10
C HIS A 381 -2.53 11.54 11.83
N TYR A 382 -1.65 10.99 12.67
CA TYR A 382 -1.96 9.78 13.44
C TYR A 382 -3.11 10.02 14.42
N GLN A 383 -3.07 11.15 15.11
CA GLN A 383 -4.14 11.54 16.03
C GLN A 383 -5.43 11.89 15.26
N GLN A 384 -5.34 12.71 14.21
CA GLN A 384 -6.50 13.07 13.40
C GLN A 384 -7.18 11.84 12.79
N SER A 385 -6.41 10.87 12.28
CA SER A 385 -6.93 9.62 11.74
C SER A 385 -7.80 8.87 12.75
N LYS A 386 -7.36 8.82 14.02
CA LYS A 386 -8.12 8.16 15.09
C LYS A 386 -9.33 8.97 15.56
N VAL A 387 -9.15 10.28 15.72
CA VAL A 387 -10.20 11.17 16.20
C VAL A 387 -11.31 11.17 15.15
N TYR A 388 -11.06 11.62 13.94
CA TYR A 388 -12.10 11.83 12.92
C TYR A 388 -12.51 10.57 12.15
N ASP A 389 -12.12 9.37 12.60
CA ASP A 389 -12.33 8.08 11.92
C ASP A 389 -11.91 8.05 10.43
N ILE A 390 -10.79 8.71 10.11
CA ILE A 390 -10.29 8.81 8.74
C ILE A 390 -9.12 7.84 8.56
N ARG A 391 -9.21 6.91 7.59
CA ARG A 391 -8.09 6.01 7.29
C ARG A 391 -6.83 6.81 6.91
N PRO A 392 -5.62 6.42 7.35
CA PRO A 392 -4.41 7.24 7.16
C PRO A 392 -4.14 7.69 5.73
N ASN A 393 -4.30 6.80 4.74
CA ASN A 393 -4.10 7.14 3.32
C ASN A 393 -5.18 8.09 2.80
N VAL A 394 -6.42 7.95 3.27
CA VAL A 394 -7.50 8.88 2.92
C VAL A 394 -7.21 10.25 3.48
N LEU A 395 -6.70 10.34 4.72
CA LEU A 395 -6.32 11.62 5.33
C LEU A 395 -5.23 12.33 4.51
N LEU A 396 -4.22 11.59 4.07
CA LEU A 396 -3.17 12.12 3.18
C LEU A 396 -3.76 12.63 1.86
N ASN A 397 -4.70 11.88 1.26
CA ASN A 397 -5.40 12.30 0.05
C ASN A 397 -6.23 13.56 0.27
N LEU A 398 -6.92 13.70 1.41
CA LEU A 398 -7.70 14.90 1.71
C LEU A 398 -6.82 16.14 1.81
N TYR A 399 -5.67 16.06 2.49
CA TYR A 399 -4.70 17.15 2.50
C TYR A 399 -4.16 17.48 1.10
N ALA A 400 -3.93 16.46 0.26
CA ALA A 400 -3.55 16.67 -1.12
C ALA A 400 -4.66 17.35 -1.94
N GLN A 401 -5.94 17.08 -1.66
CA GLN A 401 -7.06 17.75 -2.31
C GLN A 401 -7.18 19.23 -1.86
N LEU A 402 -6.96 19.53 -0.58
CA LEU A 402 -6.86 20.92 -0.10
C LEU A 402 -5.77 21.72 -0.82
N GLU A 403 -4.72 21.02 -1.26
CA GLU A 403 -3.68 21.59 -2.11
C GLU A 403 -4.10 21.70 -3.59
N LEU A 404 -4.42 20.57 -4.23
CA LEU A 404 -4.58 20.50 -5.68
C LEU A 404 -5.90 21.11 -6.18
N LYS A 405 -7.00 20.88 -5.47
CA LYS A 405 -8.34 21.34 -5.87
C LYS A 405 -8.63 22.76 -5.35
N PHE A 406 -8.30 23.01 -4.09
CA PHE A 406 -8.68 24.28 -3.44
C PHE A 406 -7.53 25.31 -3.43
N GLY A 407 -6.27 24.87 -3.57
CA GLY A 407 -5.11 25.76 -3.51
C GLY A 407 -4.97 26.48 -2.18
N LEU A 408 -5.42 25.87 -1.08
CA LEU A 408 -5.40 26.47 0.27
C LEU A 408 -4.07 26.20 0.97
N LEU A 409 -3.58 24.97 0.83
CA LEU A 409 -2.43 24.45 1.55
C LEU A 409 -1.41 23.88 0.57
N ARG A 410 -0.14 23.82 0.97
CA ARG A 410 0.92 23.11 0.24
C ARG A 410 1.73 22.26 1.19
N ALA A 411 1.79 20.96 0.95
CA ALA A 411 2.61 20.07 1.77
C ALA A 411 4.10 20.46 1.68
N ILE A 412 4.72 20.67 2.84
CA ILE A 412 6.17 20.90 2.99
C ILE A 412 6.78 19.76 3.82
N THR A 413 8.09 19.82 4.09
CA THR A 413 8.78 18.81 4.89
C THR A 413 8.18 18.75 6.30
N PRO A 414 7.66 17.58 6.75
CA PRO A 414 7.22 17.40 8.12
C PRO A 414 8.35 17.65 9.12
N CYS A 415 7.99 18.10 10.32
CA CYS A 415 8.95 18.27 11.40
C CYS A 415 8.71 17.27 12.53
N TYR A 416 9.74 17.08 13.36
CA TYR A 416 9.64 16.29 14.58
C TYR A 416 9.66 17.22 15.79
N GLN A 417 8.76 17.01 16.74
CA GLN A 417 8.73 17.81 17.96
C GLN A 417 9.81 17.37 18.94
N VAL A 418 10.00 16.05 19.09
CA VAL A 418 10.80 15.49 20.17
C VAL A 418 12.01 14.73 19.62
N PHE A 419 13.20 15.04 20.14
CA PHE A 419 14.43 14.32 19.86
C PHE A 419 14.97 13.69 21.14
N ASP A 420 15.18 12.38 21.11
CA ASP A 420 16.01 11.69 22.08
C ASP A 420 17.43 11.60 21.53
N TYR A 421 18.47 11.90 22.31
CA TYR A 421 19.85 11.69 21.88
C TYR A 421 20.73 11.06 22.96
N THR A 422 21.66 10.23 22.52
CA THR A 422 22.64 9.55 23.38
C THR A 422 24.05 9.89 22.91
N ILE A 423 24.95 10.14 23.85
CA ILE A 423 26.37 10.38 23.53
C ILE A 423 27.00 9.04 23.16
N ARG A 424 27.56 8.95 21.96
CA ARG A 424 28.20 7.73 21.44
C ARG A 424 29.71 7.73 21.64
N ASP A 425 30.34 8.88 21.45
CA ASP A 425 31.79 9.04 21.55
C ASP A 425 32.09 10.32 22.33
N GLU A 426 32.58 10.15 23.56
CA GLU A 426 32.95 11.25 24.45
C GLU A 426 34.04 12.15 23.87
N LYS A 427 34.97 11.61 23.06
CA LYS A 427 36.03 12.41 22.43
C LYS A 427 35.47 13.26 21.30
N ALA A 428 34.56 12.71 20.50
CA ALA A 428 33.86 13.48 19.46
C ALA A 428 32.92 14.52 20.11
N TRP A 429 32.19 14.14 21.16
CA TRP A 429 31.33 15.02 21.93
C TRP A 429 32.10 16.16 22.61
N ALA A 430 33.34 15.94 23.08
CA ALA A 430 34.16 17.01 23.60
C ALA A 430 34.52 18.09 22.55
N LYS A 431 34.50 17.73 21.25
CA LYS A 431 34.89 18.59 20.13
C LYS A 431 33.73 19.28 19.43
N VAL A 432 32.47 18.86 19.66
CA VAL A 432 31.32 19.52 19.02
C VAL A 432 31.14 20.94 19.57
N ASP A 433 30.59 21.84 18.75
CA ASP A 433 30.24 23.17 19.21
C ASP A 433 29.09 23.11 20.22
N LYS A 434 29.37 23.61 21.43
CA LYS A 434 28.43 23.76 22.55
C LYS A 434 28.29 25.23 22.99
N LYS A 435 28.96 26.16 22.30
CA LYS A 435 29.09 27.56 22.71
C LYS A 435 28.13 28.48 21.98
N SER A 436 27.69 28.11 20.78
CA SER A 436 26.65 28.83 20.05
C SER A 436 25.37 28.99 20.87
N LYS A 437 24.59 30.03 20.55
CA LYS A 437 23.36 30.36 21.28
C LYS A 437 22.37 29.19 21.16
N GLU A 438 22.26 28.64 19.96
CA GLU A 438 21.43 27.51 19.57
C GLU A 438 21.83 26.26 20.36
N ALA A 439 23.13 25.94 20.43
CA ALA A 439 23.62 24.79 21.16
C ALA A 439 23.38 24.87 22.67
N LYS A 440 23.58 26.05 23.25
CA LYS A 440 23.26 26.30 24.66
C LYS A 440 21.76 26.10 24.92
N THR A 441 20.90 26.60 24.04
CA THR A 441 19.46 26.38 24.15
C THR A 441 19.09 24.90 24.06
N VAL A 442 19.68 24.14 23.13
CA VAL A 442 19.45 22.69 23.06
C VAL A 442 19.84 22.00 24.37
N LEU A 443 21.02 22.31 24.92
CA LEU A 443 21.47 21.71 26.19
C LEU A 443 20.61 22.15 27.38
N GLN A 444 20.13 23.39 27.41
CA GLN A 444 19.32 23.94 28.50
C GLN A 444 17.93 23.30 28.58
N TYR A 445 17.29 23.05 27.43
CA TYR A 445 15.95 22.47 27.36
C TYR A 445 15.96 20.93 27.27
N ALA A 446 17.14 20.31 27.16
CA ALA A 446 17.28 18.87 27.18
C ALA A 446 17.12 18.31 28.61
N GLN A 447 16.23 17.34 28.78
CA GLN A 447 15.98 16.62 30.02
C GLN A 447 16.74 15.30 30.02
N SER A 448 17.45 14.99 31.11
CA SER A 448 18.14 13.70 31.26
C SER A 448 17.12 12.55 31.32
N LYS A 449 17.42 11.46 30.60
CA LYS A 449 16.71 10.18 30.65
C LYS A 449 17.59 9.10 31.25
N SER A 450 17.00 7.92 31.51
CA SER A 450 17.74 6.73 31.94
C SER A 450 18.89 6.34 30.99
N SER A 451 18.75 6.68 29.70
CA SER A 451 19.82 6.59 28.71
C SER A 451 19.76 7.83 27.80
N GLY A 452 20.68 8.77 28.01
CA GLY A 452 20.83 9.98 27.21
C GLY A 452 19.92 11.14 27.63
N TYR A 453 19.45 11.90 26.66
CA TYR A 453 18.72 13.15 26.84
C TYR A 453 17.51 13.20 25.92
N GLN A 454 16.48 13.95 26.31
CA GLN A 454 15.31 14.26 25.48
C GLN A 454 15.10 15.76 25.40
N ILE A 455 14.78 16.28 24.22
CA ILE A 455 14.40 17.67 24.02
C ILE A 455 13.12 17.74 23.18
N ASP A 456 12.17 18.56 23.63
CA ASP A 456 11.10 19.07 22.77
C ASP A 456 11.61 20.36 22.11
N VAL A 457 11.92 20.27 20.82
CA VAL A 457 12.54 21.34 20.05
C VAL A 457 11.52 22.43 19.72
N SER A 458 10.24 22.08 19.60
CA SER A 458 9.16 23.05 19.39
C SER A 458 8.93 23.90 20.65
N LEU A 459 8.94 23.27 21.81
CA LEU A 459 8.88 23.97 23.10
C LEU A 459 10.11 24.86 23.28
N ALA A 460 11.31 24.33 23.05
CA ALA A 460 12.56 25.09 23.16
C ALA A 460 12.59 26.30 22.22
N ALA A 461 12.15 26.15 20.97
CA ALA A 461 12.05 27.25 20.00
C ALA A 461 11.07 28.34 20.48
N THR A 462 9.90 27.92 20.98
CA THR A 462 8.85 28.84 21.46
C THR A 462 9.34 29.68 22.65
N HIS A 463 10.01 29.05 23.62
CA HIS A 463 10.49 29.77 24.81
C HIS A 463 11.76 30.59 24.57
N SER A 464 12.66 30.14 23.68
CA SER A 464 13.94 30.83 23.43
C SER A 464 13.86 31.90 22.33
N GLY A 465 12.83 31.87 21.49
CA GLY A 465 12.72 32.68 20.27
C GLY A 465 13.70 32.28 19.17
N ILE A 466 14.45 31.18 19.33
CA ILE A 466 15.35 30.66 18.30
C ILE A 466 14.54 29.80 17.31
N PRO A 467 14.72 29.96 15.99
CA PRO A 467 14.03 29.13 15.01
C PRO A 467 14.26 27.64 15.26
N ARG A 468 13.19 26.84 15.19
CA ARG A 468 13.24 25.38 15.37
C ARG A 468 14.27 24.72 14.44
N ALA A 469 14.36 25.20 13.20
CA ALA A 469 15.30 24.69 12.21
C ALA A 469 16.75 24.81 12.69
N ASP A 470 17.10 25.88 13.40
CA ASP A 470 18.46 26.10 13.93
C ASP A 470 18.77 25.16 15.10
N LEU A 471 17.83 24.97 16.01
CA LEU A 471 17.98 24.01 17.11
C LEU A 471 18.11 22.57 16.59
N THR A 472 17.29 22.22 15.60
CA THR A 472 17.33 20.89 14.96
C THR A 472 18.66 20.68 14.24
N ARG A 473 19.15 21.71 13.53
CA ARG A 473 20.44 21.70 12.84
C ARG A 473 21.62 21.46 13.79
N VAL A 474 21.57 21.99 15.02
CA VAL A 474 22.58 21.67 16.04
C VAL A 474 22.61 20.18 16.37
N ILE A 475 21.44 19.59 16.67
CA ILE A 475 21.33 18.16 17.00
C ILE A 475 21.81 17.30 15.82
N GLN A 476 21.40 17.66 14.60
CA GLN A 476 21.83 17.00 13.37
C GLN A 476 23.33 17.12 13.14
N ASN A 477 23.95 18.29 13.40
CA ASN A 477 25.38 18.50 13.26
C ASN A 477 26.17 17.66 14.28
N TRP A 478 25.68 17.56 15.53
CA TRP A 478 26.26 16.67 16.52
C TRP A 478 26.19 15.20 16.08
N GLU A 479 25.06 14.78 15.50
CA GLU A 479 24.92 13.42 14.95
C GLU A 479 25.82 13.21 13.71
N LEU A 480 25.92 14.20 12.83
CA LEU A 480 26.81 14.20 11.66
C LEU A 480 28.27 14.03 12.05
N SER A 481 28.70 14.65 13.16
CA SER A 481 30.06 14.48 13.70
C SER A 481 30.32 13.09 14.28
N GLY A 482 29.28 12.27 14.47
CA GLY A 482 29.35 10.97 15.14
C GLY A 482 29.41 11.05 16.67
N ALA A 483 29.28 12.25 17.25
CA ALA A 483 29.32 12.45 18.69
C ALA A 483 28.10 11.90 19.42
N ILE A 484 26.93 12.00 18.79
CA ILE A 484 25.67 11.49 19.32
C ILE A 484 24.96 10.58 18.33
N GLU A 485 24.04 9.78 18.84
CA GLU A 485 22.98 9.12 18.07
C GLU A 485 21.64 9.71 18.49
N SER A 486 20.82 10.13 17.53
CA SER A 486 19.53 10.77 17.78
C SER A 486 18.35 9.97 17.23
N LYS A 487 17.21 10.05 17.92
CA LYS A 487 15.94 9.47 17.51
C LYS A 487 14.85 10.54 17.58
N ALA A 488 14.35 10.92 16.42
CA ALA A 488 13.24 11.85 16.30
C ALA A 488 11.89 11.14 16.48
N SER A 489 10.94 11.78 17.13
CA SER A 489 9.59 11.28 17.39
C SER A 489 8.55 12.41 17.36
N GLN A 490 7.26 12.04 17.40
CA GLN A 490 6.14 12.98 17.30
C GLN A 490 6.19 13.82 16.02
N VAL A 491 5.98 13.16 14.88
CA VAL A 491 5.92 13.81 13.56
C VAL A 491 4.74 14.77 13.50
N ARG A 492 4.98 15.98 13.00
CA ARG A 492 3.98 16.97 12.63
C ARG A 492 4.07 17.19 11.13
N HIS A 493 3.01 16.84 10.42
CA HIS A 493 2.89 17.17 9.01
C HIS A 493 2.70 18.67 8.90
N ARG A 494 3.48 19.32 8.04
CA ARG A 494 3.48 20.77 7.89
C ARG A 494 2.95 21.16 6.52
N TYR A 495 2.20 22.26 6.48
CA TYR A 495 1.62 22.80 5.27
C TYR A 495 1.84 24.31 5.20
N ARG A 496 2.39 24.79 4.09
CA ARG A 496 2.44 26.22 3.79
C ARG A 496 1.05 26.69 3.38
N VAL A 497 0.60 27.79 3.99
CA VAL A 497 -0.66 28.43 3.62
C VAL A 497 -0.46 29.20 2.32
N LEU A 498 -1.31 28.94 1.32
CA LEU A 498 -1.23 29.56 -0.02
C LEU A 498 -2.24 30.70 -0.20
N LYS A 499 -3.38 30.63 0.48
CA LYS A 499 -4.49 31.58 0.42
C LYS A 499 -5.08 31.78 1.81
N GLU A 500 -5.93 32.79 1.97
CA GLU A 500 -6.66 33.01 3.22
C GLU A 500 -7.43 31.76 3.62
N LEU A 501 -7.26 31.34 4.88
CA LEU A 501 -7.89 30.13 5.40
C LEU A 501 -9.38 30.38 5.67
N PRO A 502 -10.25 29.39 5.41
CA PRO A 502 -11.69 29.47 5.70
C PRO A 502 -12.02 29.35 7.21
N SER A 503 -11.07 29.66 8.10
CA SER A 503 -11.23 29.57 9.56
C SER A 503 -12.41 30.44 10.03
N GLY A 504 -13.31 29.84 10.81
CA GLY A 504 -14.50 30.53 11.32
C GLY A 504 -15.59 30.83 10.28
N LYS A 505 -15.50 30.30 9.06
CA LYS A 505 -16.48 30.47 7.98
C LYS A 505 -17.24 29.15 7.74
N PRO A 506 -18.24 28.80 8.57
CA PRO A 506 -18.87 27.47 8.57
C PRO A 506 -19.54 27.10 7.24
N GLU A 507 -20.13 28.06 6.54
CA GLU A 507 -20.74 27.84 5.21
C GLU A 507 -19.69 27.45 4.17
N LEU A 508 -18.54 28.13 4.15
CA LEU A 508 -17.45 27.82 3.24
C LEU A 508 -16.81 26.47 3.56
N LEU A 509 -16.65 26.15 4.86
CA LEU A 509 -16.17 24.85 5.31
C LEU A 509 -17.15 23.72 4.93
N GLY A 510 -18.45 23.97 5.04
CA GLY A 510 -19.50 23.08 4.55
C GLY A 510 -19.36 22.83 3.04
N ALA A 511 -19.26 23.89 2.23
CA ALA A 511 -19.09 23.76 0.79
C ALA A 511 -17.81 22.99 0.39
N ILE A 512 -16.69 23.17 1.12
CA ILE A 512 -15.46 22.39 0.91
C ILE A 512 -15.70 20.91 1.29
N ALA A 513 -16.39 20.65 2.41
CA ALA A 513 -16.73 19.30 2.86
C ALA A 513 -17.59 18.57 1.82
N SER A 514 -18.65 19.22 1.31
CA SER A 514 -19.52 18.66 0.27
C SER A 514 -18.72 18.33 -1.00
N GLN A 515 -17.88 19.26 -1.48
CA GLN A 515 -17.05 19.04 -2.67
C GLN A 515 -15.98 17.95 -2.51
N LEU A 516 -15.49 17.73 -1.28
CA LEU A 516 -14.60 16.60 -0.97
C LEU A 516 -15.39 15.30 -0.94
N HIS A 517 -16.58 15.29 -0.33
CA HIS A 517 -17.44 14.13 -0.25
C HIS A 517 -17.90 13.67 -1.64
N GLU A 518 -18.38 14.59 -2.47
CA GLU A 518 -18.74 14.33 -3.88
C GLU A 518 -17.56 13.74 -4.67
N GLY A 519 -16.35 14.26 -4.45
CA GLY A 519 -15.14 13.71 -5.07
C GLY A 519 -14.84 12.28 -4.61
N GLN A 520 -15.02 11.97 -3.32
CA GLN A 520 -14.86 10.61 -2.80
C GLN A 520 -15.93 9.66 -3.35
N LEU A 521 -17.18 10.11 -3.46
CA LEU A 521 -18.26 9.34 -4.09
C LEU A 521 -17.95 9.07 -5.56
N ALA A 522 -17.50 10.07 -6.31
CA ALA A 522 -17.12 9.89 -7.71
C ALA A 522 -15.99 8.86 -7.86
N ALA A 523 -14.96 8.92 -7.01
CA ALA A 523 -13.87 7.94 -7.01
C ALA A 523 -14.35 6.52 -6.60
N GLU A 524 -15.29 6.42 -5.65
CA GLU A 524 -15.94 5.17 -5.27
C GLU A 524 -16.68 4.55 -6.47
N TYR A 525 -17.47 5.35 -7.21
CA TYR A 525 -18.18 4.90 -8.40
C TYR A 525 -17.23 4.54 -9.56
N GLU A 526 -16.20 5.33 -9.82
CA GLU A 526 -15.18 5.05 -10.84
C GLU A 526 -14.46 3.72 -10.55
N ALA A 527 -14.13 3.46 -9.28
CA ALA A 527 -13.51 2.19 -8.88
C ALA A 527 -14.44 0.99 -9.14
N ILE A 528 -15.75 1.14 -8.94
CA ILE A 528 -16.75 0.11 -9.27
C ILE A 528 -16.87 -0.04 -10.79
N GLU A 529 -16.88 1.06 -11.54
CA GLU A 529 -16.91 1.03 -12.99
C GLU A 529 -15.68 0.32 -13.58
N LYS A 530 -14.49 0.49 -12.98
CA LYS A 530 -13.28 -0.26 -13.36
C LYS A 530 -13.44 -1.77 -13.17
N ILE A 531 -14.11 -2.21 -12.10
CA ILE A 531 -14.46 -3.64 -11.90
C ILE A 531 -15.39 -4.11 -13.02
N GLN A 532 -16.40 -3.30 -13.37
CA GLN A 532 -17.29 -3.60 -14.49
C GLN A 532 -16.54 -3.60 -15.84
N GLY A 533 -15.51 -2.77 -15.99
CA GLY A 533 -14.60 -2.79 -17.14
C GLY A 533 -13.86 -4.13 -17.30
N VAL A 534 -13.42 -4.73 -16.19
CA VAL A 534 -12.83 -6.09 -16.20
C VAL A 534 -13.85 -7.14 -16.62
N LEU A 535 -15.11 -7.02 -16.16
CA LEU A 535 -16.20 -7.91 -16.59
C LEU A 535 -16.47 -7.79 -18.09
N LYS A 536 -16.67 -6.55 -18.59
CA LYS A 536 -16.87 -6.28 -20.02
C LYS A 536 -15.73 -6.83 -20.87
N PHE A 537 -14.49 -6.65 -20.41
CA PHE A 537 -13.31 -7.24 -21.05
C PHE A 537 -13.37 -8.77 -21.08
N ALA A 538 -13.74 -9.41 -19.98
CA ALA A 538 -13.77 -10.87 -19.86
C ALA A 538 -14.87 -11.53 -20.71
N THR A 539 -16.03 -10.87 -20.81
CA THR A 539 -17.24 -11.40 -21.46
C THR A 539 -17.41 -10.91 -22.89
N GLY A 540 -16.64 -9.90 -23.33
CA GLY A 540 -16.69 -9.39 -24.70
C GLY A 540 -16.35 -10.44 -25.75
N GLU A 541 -16.75 -10.17 -27.00
CA GLU A 541 -16.57 -11.07 -28.15
C GLU A 541 -15.20 -10.89 -28.83
N GLU A 542 -14.52 -9.78 -28.56
CA GLU A 542 -13.23 -9.46 -29.15
C GLU A 542 -12.06 -10.28 -28.55
N CYS A 543 -10.96 -10.35 -29.29
CA CYS A 543 -9.73 -10.94 -28.81
C CYS A 543 -9.22 -10.23 -27.54
N LEU A 544 -9.14 -10.94 -26.41
CA LEU A 544 -8.68 -10.39 -25.12
C LEU A 544 -7.33 -9.69 -25.21
N ALA A 545 -6.37 -10.26 -25.94
CA ALA A 545 -5.06 -9.63 -26.07
C ALA A 545 -5.12 -8.31 -26.84
N HIS A 546 -6.02 -8.21 -27.82
CA HIS A 546 -6.22 -7.00 -28.62
C HIS A 546 -6.98 -5.94 -27.83
N SER A 547 -8.10 -6.30 -27.20
CA SER A 547 -8.86 -5.35 -26.36
C SER A 547 -8.01 -4.81 -25.19
N LEU A 548 -7.11 -5.63 -24.62
CA LEU A 548 -6.15 -5.16 -23.63
C LEU A 548 -5.14 -4.18 -24.23
N ALA A 549 -4.63 -4.43 -25.45
CA ALA A 549 -3.71 -3.52 -26.12
C ALA A 549 -4.38 -2.18 -26.47
N VAL A 550 -5.62 -2.21 -26.99
CA VAL A 550 -6.45 -1.03 -27.25
C VAL A 550 -6.64 -0.20 -25.98
N TYR A 551 -6.93 -0.84 -24.85
CA TYR A 551 -7.09 -0.16 -23.56
C TYR A 551 -5.85 0.66 -23.14
N PHE A 552 -4.64 0.18 -23.45
CA PHE A 552 -3.39 0.91 -23.20
C PHE A 552 -2.95 1.83 -24.36
N GLY A 553 -3.79 2.02 -25.38
CA GLY A 553 -3.51 2.87 -26.53
C GLY A 553 -2.54 2.26 -27.54
N ASP A 554 -2.51 0.94 -27.64
CA ASP A 554 -1.56 0.15 -28.44
C ASP A 554 -2.28 -0.77 -29.45
N GLU A 555 -3.23 -0.19 -30.18
CA GLU A 555 -4.15 -0.91 -31.07
C GLU A 555 -3.45 -1.80 -32.11
N LYS A 556 -2.26 -1.38 -32.55
CA LYS A 556 -1.48 -2.06 -33.60
C LYS A 556 -0.58 -3.18 -33.08
N ALA A 557 -0.51 -3.40 -31.77
CA ALA A 557 0.40 -4.39 -31.21
C ALA A 557 0.00 -5.84 -31.46
N VAL A 558 -1.29 -6.11 -31.62
CA VAL A 558 -1.79 -7.46 -31.90
C VAL A 558 -1.94 -7.63 -33.42
N PRO A 559 -1.20 -8.55 -34.06
CA PRO A 559 -1.30 -8.78 -35.49
C PRO A 559 -2.76 -9.06 -35.91
N HIS A 560 -3.26 -8.29 -36.88
CA HIS A 560 -4.62 -8.43 -37.42
C HIS A 560 -5.76 -8.34 -36.37
N GLY A 561 -5.50 -7.77 -35.19
CA GLY A 561 -6.48 -7.70 -34.11
C GLY A 561 -6.80 -9.06 -33.45
N SER A 562 -6.05 -10.13 -33.74
CA SER A 562 -6.31 -11.47 -33.20
C SER A 562 -5.03 -12.15 -32.76
N CYS A 563 -5.00 -12.62 -31.51
CA CYS A 563 -3.86 -13.37 -30.98
C CYS A 563 -3.89 -14.87 -31.33
N GLY A 564 -5.02 -15.39 -31.80
CA GLY A 564 -5.22 -16.81 -32.14
C GLY A 564 -5.22 -17.77 -30.93
N THR A 565 -4.89 -17.31 -29.73
CA THR A 565 -4.67 -18.20 -28.58
C THR A 565 -5.54 -17.90 -27.37
N CYS A 566 -6.27 -16.78 -27.30
CA CYS A 566 -7.14 -16.44 -26.17
C CYS A 566 -8.51 -17.15 -26.24
N THR A 567 -9.31 -17.14 -25.16
CA THR A 567 -10.64 -17.79 -25.14
C THR A 567 -11.46 -17.41 -26.36
N GLN A 568 -11.67 -16.12 -26.62
CA GLN A 568 -12.50 -15.60 -27.70
C GLN A 568 -11.97 -16.01 -29.07
N CYS A 569 -10.65 -16.01 -29.28
CA CYS A 569 -10.06 -16.48 -30.54
C CYS A 569 -10.26 -17.99 -30.76
N LEU A 570 -10.37 -18.78 -29.68
CA LEU A 570 -10.53 -20.22 -29.74
C LEU A 570 -11.99 -20.66 -29.83
N THR A 571 -12.90 -19.93 -29.19
CA THR A 571 -14.34 -20.23 -29.16
C THR A 571 -15.11 -19.53 -30.28
N GLY A 572 -14.62 -18.38 -30.75
CA GLY A 572 -15.33 -17.52 -31.70
C GLY A 572 -16.45 -16.68 -31.08
N GLU A 573 -16.68 -16.79 -29.77
CA GLU A 573 -17.79 -16.14 -29.04
C GLU A 573 -17.33 -15.64 -27.67
N GLY A 574 -18.04 -14.62 -27.15
CA GLY A 574 -17.88 -14.10 -25.80
C GLY A 574 -18.27 -15.11 -24.71
N VAL A 575 -17.78 -14.89 -23.50
CA VAL A 575 -18.08 -15.78 -22.37
C VAL A 575 -19.43 -15.40 -21.75
N ALA A 576 -20.41 -16.30 -21.83
CA ALA A 576 -21.71 -16.13 -21.17
C ALA A 576 -21.56 -16.11 -19.64
N PHE A 577 -21.90 -14.98 -19.03
CA PHE A 577 -21.82 -14.79 -17.58
C PHE A 577 -22.92 -13.84 -17.10
N ASN A 578 -23.61 -14.25 -16.03
CA ASN A 578 -24.58 -13.39 -15.36
C ASN A 578 -23.94 -12.80 -14.09
N SER A 579 -23.71 -11.49 -14.09
CA SER A 579 -23.12 -10.77 -12.96
C SER A 579 -24.13 -10.45 -11.85
N ASN A 580 -25.44 -10.68 -12.06
CA ASN A 580 -26.45 -10.36 -11.06
C ASN A 580 -26.35 -11.30 -9.87
N TYR A 581 -25.77 -10.78 -8.78
CA TYR A 581 -25.75 -11.42 -7.49
C TYR A 581 -26.44 -10.53 -6.47
N MET A 582 -27.65 -10.93 -6.04
CA MET A 582 -28.46 -10.18 -5.08
C MET A 582 -28.60 -10.98 -3.78
N ALA A 583 -27.54 -11.03 -2.97
CA ALA A 583 -27.72 -11.44 -1.59
C ALA A 583 -28.43 -10.30 -0.83
N THR A 584 -29.63 -10.60 -0.32
CA THR A 584 -30.42 -9.64 0.45
C THR A 584 -29.86 -9.48 1.86
N VAL A 585 -30.13 -8.32 2.46
CA VAL A 585 -29.78 -8.04 3.85
C VAL A 585 -30.64 -8.90 4.78
N ASP A 586 -30.02 -9.78 5.57
CA ASP A 586 -30.71 -10.51 6.64
C ASP A 586 -31.05 -9.56 7.82
N PRO A 587 -32.35 -9.32 8.11
CA PRO A 587 -32.76 -8.43 9.20
C PRO A 587 -32.34 -8.92 10.59
N VAL A 588 -32.13 -10.23 10.80
CA VAL A 588 -31.65 -10.78 12.07
C VAL A 588 -30.16 -10.50 12.22
N ALA A 589 -29.37 -10.76 11.16
CA ALA A 589 -27.94 -10.42 11.15
C ALA A 589 -27.73 -8.92 11.36
N LEU A 590 -28.48 -8.06 10.68
CA LEU A 590 -28.38 -6.61 10.86
C LEU A 590 -28.70 -6.19 12.30
N ARG A 591 -29.76 -6.72 12.91
CA ARG A 591 -30.07 -6.45 14.33
C ARG A 591 -28.95 -6.88 15.27
N ASN A 592 -28.31 -8.02 15.01
CA ASN A 592 -27.16 -8.48 15.79
C ASN A 592 -25.96 -7.52 15.64
N ILE A 593 -25.69 -7.02 14.43
CA ILE A 593 -24.64 -6.02 14.19
C ILE A 593 -24.95 -4.73 14.96
N LEU A 594 -26.17 -4.21 14.84
CA LEU A 594 -26.62 -3.01 15.52
C LEU A 594 -26.47 -3.18 17.05
N SER A 595 -26.79 -4.34 17.62
CA SER A 595 -26.65 -4.59 19.06
C SER A 595 -25.21 -4.45 19.61
N ILE A 596 -24.20 -4.52 18.74
CA ILE A 596 -22.78 -4.44 19.10
C ILE A 596 -22.17 -3.08 18.69
N CYS A 597 -22.53 -2.55 17.53
CA CYS A 597 -22.05 -1.25 17.06
C CYS A 597 -22.80 -0.10 17.76
N LEU A 598 -22.67 0.08 19.07
CA LEU A 598 -23.58 0.96 19.85
C LEU A 598 -23.70 2.40 19.34
N ASP A 599 -22.63 2.94 18.76
CA ASP A 599 -22.65 4.27 18.18
C ASP A 599 -23.45 4.29 16.86
N ARG A 600 -24.47 5.15 16.81
CA ARG A 600 -25.39 5.32 15.66
C ARG A 600 -25.16 6.63 14.92
N ASP A 601 -23.98 7.23 15.07
CA ASP A 601 -23.63 8.57 14.58
C ASP A 601 -23.07 8.59 13.14
N ASP A 602 -22.75 7.43 12.57
CA ASP A 602 -22.25 7.29 11.19
C ASP A 602 -22.74 5.98 10.54
N PRO A 603 -23.68 6.04 9.58
CA PRO A 603 -24.16 4.84 8.89
C PRO A 603 -23.06 4.13 8.08
N ARG A 604 -22.08 4.87 7.52
CA ARG A 604 -20.97 4.25 6.79
C ARG A 604 -20.07 3.45 7.72
N MET A 605 -19.90 3.86 8.98
CA MET A 605 -19.13 3.09 9.97
C MET A 605 -19.74 1.71 10.24
N ILE A 606 -21.06 1.66 10.46
CA ILE A 606 -21.79 0.40 10.69
C ILE A 606 -21.80 -0.46 9.43
N ALA A 607 -22.05 0.14 8.26
CA ALA A 607 -22.02 -0.57 6.99
C ALA A 607 -20.65 -1.18 6.72
N ARG A 608 -19.55 -0.45 6.96
CA ARG A 608 -18.17 -0.96 6.88
C ARG A 608 -17.93 -2.17 7.78
N PHE A 609 -18.41 -2.14 9.03
CA PHE A 609 -18.33 -3.29 9.92
C PHE A 609 -19.03 -4.52 9.33
N ALA A 610 -20.25 -4.34 8.79
CA ALA A 610 -21.04 -5.43 8.23
C ALA A 610 -20.36 -6.08 7.02
N ILE A 611 -19.71 -5.29 6.16
CA ILE A 611 -19.01 -5.78 4.97
C ILE A 611 -17.54 -6.17 5.21
N GLY A 612 -17.02 -5.98 6.43
CA GLY A 612 -15.67 -6.43 6.79
C GLY A 612 -14.57 -5.46 6.37
N VAL A 613 -14.91 -4.17 6.27
CA VAL A 613 -13.96 -3.08 6.02
C VAL A 613 -13.65 -2.37 7.33
N THR A 614 -12.37 -2.25 7.66
CA THR A 614 -11.94 -1.62 8.93
C THR A 614 -11.85 -0.09 8.82
N SER A 615 -11.99 0.58 9.96
CA SER A 615 -11.72 2.00 10.16
C SER A 615 -10.92 2.20 11.47
N PRO A 616 -10.23 3.34 11.67
CA PRO A 616 -9.56 3.66 12.93
C PRO A 616 -10.47 3.49 14.16
N ARG A 617 -11.73 3.91 14.06
CA ARG A 617 -12.74 3.78 15.10
C ARG A 617 -13.12 2.33 15.37
N LEU A 618 -13.39 1.54 14.32
CA LEU A 618 -13.67 0.11 14.46
C LEU A 618 -12.49 -0.66 15.09
N THR A 619 -11.26 -0.24 14.79
CA THR A 619 -10.05 -0.82 15.38
C THR A 619 -9.91 -0.44 16.86
N ALA A 620 -10.07 0.84 17.18
CA ALA A 620 -10.03 1.34 18.57
C ALA A 620 -11.10 0.68 19.44
N ALA A 621 -12.27 0.43 18.86
CA ALA A 621 -13.41 -0.26 19.45
C ALA A 621 -13.24 -1.78 19.59
N LYS A 622 -12.16 -2.37 19.05
CA LYS A 622 -11.96 -3.84 18.94
C LYS A 622 -13.08 -4.56 18.18
N LEU A 623 -13.83 -3.82 17.37
CA LEU A 623 -14.93 -4.34 16.56
C LEU A 623 -14.40 -5.09 15.33
N SER A 624 -13.25 -4.70 14.78
CA SER A 624 -12.65 -5.42 13.64
C SER A 624 -12.24 -6.87 13.95
N SER A 625 -12.13 -7.24 15.23
CA SER A 625 -11.89 -8.62 15.68
C SER A 625 -13.16 -9.37 16.11
N HIS A 626 -14.32 -8.75 16.02
CA HIS A 626 -15.59 -9.35 16.43
C HIS A 626 -16.06 -10.39 15.40
N ALA A 627 -16.75 -11.45 15.86
CA ALA A 627 -17.20 -12.54 14.99
C ALA A 627 -18.22 -12.11 13.91
N LEU A 628 -18.91 -10.99 14.10
CA LEU A 628 -19.86 -10.42 13.13
C LEU A 628 -19.21 -9.49 12.10
N PHE A 629 -17.93 -9.15 12.27
CA PHE A 629 -17.22 -8.30 11.32
C PHE A 629 -17.11 -9.00 9.96
N GLY A 630 -17.63 -8.36 8.91
CA GLY A 630 -17.69 -8.98 7.57
C GLY A 630 -18.72 -10.09 7.41
N SER A 631 -19.63 -10.27 8.38
CA SER A 631 -20.67 -11.31 8.29
C SER A 631 -21.68 -11.08 7.16
N MET A 632 -21.68 -9.88 6.56
CA MET A 632 -22.53 -9.50 5.43
C MET A 632 -21.70 -9.05 4.21
N ALA A 633 -20.44 -9.51 4.06
CA ALA A 633 -19.56 -9.08 2.96
C ALA A 633 -20.11 -9.33 1.53
N GLY A 634 -21.05 -10.27 1.38
CA GLY A 634 -21.66 -10.58 0.09
C GLY A 634 -22.94 -9.82 -0.25
N VAL A 635 -23.48 -8.97 0.64
CA VAL A 635 -24.79 -8.32 0.41
C VAL A 635 -24.68 -7.10 -0.50
N ASN A 636 -25.80 -6.72 -1.11
CA ASN A 636 -25.88 -5.47 -1.87
C ASN A 636 -25.65 -4.25 -0.95
N TRP A 637 -24.68 -3.41 -1.31
CA TRP A 637 -24.31 -2.23 -0.52
C TRP A 637 -25.43 -1.22 -0.36
N GLU A 638 -26.17 -0.91 -1.43
CA GLU A 638 -27.22 0.12 -1.40
C GLU A 638 -28.35 -0.27 -0.46
N GLN A 639 -28.79 -1.54 -0.53
CA GLN A 639 -29.80 -2.06 0.39
C GLN A 639 -29.33 -2.02 1.84
N LEU A 640 -28.08 -2.44 2.11
CA LEU A 640 -27.50 -2.40 3.45
C LEU A 640 -27.40 -0.98 3.98
N TYR A 641 -26.87 -0.06 3.17
CA TYR A 641 -26.66 1.32 3.55
C TYR A 641 -28.00 2.01 3.86
N MET A 642 -29.02 1.85 3.01
CA MET A 642 -30.34 2.44 3.27
C MET A 642 -30.96 1.97 4.60
N LEU A 643 -30.85 0.67 4.90
CA LEU A 643 -31.39 0.12 6.16
C LEU A 643 -30.63 0.63 7.38
N VAL A 644 -29.30 0.70 7.29
CA VAL A 644 -28.46 1.24 8.36
C VAL A 644 -28.70 2.75 8.55
N ASP A 645 -28.84 3.51 7.46
CA ASP A 645 -29.11 4.94 7.49
C ASP A 645 -30.44 5.26 8.17
N ALA A 646 -31.51 4.50 7.86
CA ALA A 646 -32.80 4.65 8.53
C ALA A 646 -32.73 4.38 10.05
N GLU A 647 -31.93 3.40 10.47
CA GLU A 647 -31.70 3.08 11.89
C GLU A 647 -30.91 4.18 12.60
N CYS A 648 -29.87 4.73 11.94
CA CYS A 648 -29.13 5.89 12.45
C CYS A 648 -30.02 7.13 12.54
N ALA A 649 -30.85 7.40 11.53
CA ALA A 649 -31.80 8.52 11.51
C ALA A 649 -32.78 8.45 12.67
N THR A 650 -33.31 7.26 12.97
CA THR A 650 -34.22 7.02 14.11
C THR A 650 -33.53 7.29 15.46
N ALA A 651 -32.21 7.09 15.53
CA ALA A 651 -31.41 7.38 16.71
C ALA A 651 -30.98 8.87 16.85
N GLY A 652 -31.36 9.74 15.91
CA GLY A 652 -31.04 11.18 15.96
C GLY A 652 -29.55 11.46 15.75
N TYR A 653 -28.94 10.78 14.78
CA TYR A 653 -27.49 10.81 14.60
C TYR A 653 -26.92 12.22 14.35
N THR A 654 -25.93 12.59 15.16
CA THR A 654 -25.07 13.76 14.98
C THR A 654 -23.64 13.36 15.35
N PRO A 655 -22.59 13.77 14.61
CA PRO A 655 -21.21 13.45 14.99
C PRO A 655 -20.84 14.08 16.33
N ALA A 656 -19.95 13.42 17.09
CA ALA A 656 -19.38 13.99 18.30
C ALA A 656 -18.75 15.37 18.03
N PRO A 657 -19.05 16.44 18.81
CA PRO A 657 -18.59 17.80 18.52
C PRO A 657 -17.06 17.99 18.48
N ASP A 658 -16.32 17.15 19.20
CA ASP A 658 -14.86 17.15 19.27
C ASP A 658 -14.23 16.10 18.34
N GLY A 659 -15.06 15.31 17.65
CA GLY A 659 -14.66 14.14 16.87
C GLY A 659 -14.13 12.99 17.70
N SER A 660 -14.14 13.03 19.03
CA SER A 660 -13.64 11.92 19.83
C SER A 660 -14.77 10.92 20.12
N TYR A 661 -14.60 9.70 19.63
CA TYR A 661 -15.57 8.62 19.85
C TYR A 661 -15.19 7.86 21.12
N ASN A 662 -15.86 8.17 22.24
CA ASN A 662 -15.45 7.76 23.59
C ASN A 662 -16.54 6.98 24.35
N HIS A 663 -17.02 5.84 23.83
CA HIS A 663 -18.01 5.03 24.55
C HIS A 663 -17.77 3.51 24.51
N LEU A 664 -16.57 3.03 24.87
CA LEU A 664 -16.33 1.58 25.03
C LEU A 664 -15.60 1.17 26.32
N ASN A 665 -15.85 1.89 27.41
CA ASN A 665 -15.57 1.37 28.76
C ASN A 665 -16.83 0.94 29.53
N GLN A 666 -18.04 1.15 29.02
CA GLN A 666 -19.24 0.55 29.61
C GLN A 666 -19.39 -0.89 29.11
N ARG A 667 -18.56 -1.77 29.66
CA ARG A 667 -18.95 -3.16 29.87
C ARG A 667 -20.35 -3.13 30.49
N ARG A 668 -21.34 -3.74 29.82
CA ARG A 668 -22.55 -4.22 30.50
C ARG A 668 -22.09 -5.19 31.59
N THR A 669 -21.91 -4.68 32.80
CA THR A 669 -21.94 -5.49 34.00
C THR A 669 -23.35 -6.06 34.11
N SER A 670 -23.40 -7.37 34.25
CA SER A 670 -24.54 -8.14 34.71
C SER A 670 -25.30 -7.46 35.84
N GLY A 671 -26.63 -7.40 35.70
CA GLY A 671 -27.59 -7.45 36.80
C GLY A 671 -28.02 -6.13 37.41
N THR A 672 -29.27 -5.74 37.14
CA THR A 672 -30.32 -5.47 38.16
C THR A 672 -31.64 -5.22 37.45
N TYR A 673 -32.59 -6.15 37.58
CA TYR A 673 -34.00 -5.90 37.32
C TYR A 673 -34.55 -5.07 38.47
N SER A 674 -34.95 -3.82 38.20
CA SER A 674 -35.82 -3.06 39.10
C SER A 674 -37.26 -3.50 38.88
N ALA A 675 -37.88 -4.01 39.95
CA ALA A 675 -39.29 -4.31 40.00
C ALA A 675 -40.13 -3.03 39.81
N SER A 676 -41.13 -3.09 38.93
CA SER A 676 -42.32 -2.27 39.06
C SER A 676 -43.55 -3.17 38.90
N SER A 677 -44.34 -3.16 39.97
CA SER A 677 -45.60 -3.86 40.11
C SER A 677 -46.69 -3.18 39.28
N SER A 678 -47.39 -3.96 38.45
CA SER A 678 -48.79 -3.67 38.15
C SER A 678 -49.57 -4.99 38.16
N LYS A 679 -50.62 -4.96 38.98
CA LYS A 679 -51.57 -6.05 39.24
C LYS A 679 -52.39 -6.34 37.98
N ALA A 680 -52.47 -7.60 37.56
CA ALA A 680 -53.65 -8.17 36.93
C ALA A 680 -53.67 -9.69 37.10
N THR A 681 -54.82 -10.18 37.57
CA THR A 681 -55.19 -11.51 38.04
C THR A 681 -55.15 -12.59 36.91
N PRO A 682 -54.84 -13.86 37.21
CA PRO A 682 -54.67 -14.91 36.19
C PRO A 682 -55.95 -15.72 35.95
N PRO A 683 -56.08 -16.41 34.80
CA PRO A 683 -56.84 -17.65 34.72
C PRO A 683 -55.93 -18.87 34.80
N LYS A 684 -56.49 -19.91 35.42
CA LYS A 684 -55.89 -21.18 35.82
C LYS A 684 -55.81 -22.21 34.67
N THR A 685 -54.79 -23.07 34.78
CA THR A 685 -54.73 -24.51 34.43
C THR A 685 -54.85 -24.91 32.95
N THR A 686 -53.95 -25.68 32.35
CA THR A 686 -53.69 -27.10 32.67
C THR A 686 -52.37 -27.60 32.06
N SER A 687 -51.89 -28.72 32.61
CA SER A 687 -50.68 -29.48 32.34
C SER A 687 -50.52 -30.08 30.94
N ALA A 688 -49.29 -30.17 30.44
CA ALA A 688 -48.80 -31.37 29.74
C ALA A 688 -47.26 -31.43 29.75
N ARG A 689 -46.74 -32.58 30.17
CA ARG A 689 -45.31 -32.96 30.14
C ARG A 689 -44.90 -33.28 28.69
N GLY A 690 -43.69 -32.87 28.31
CA GLY A 690 -43.00 -33.36 27.10
C GLY A 690 -41.49 -33.16 27.23
N ARG A 691 -40.76 -34.26 27.46
CA ARG A 691 -39.29 -34.35 27.44
C ARG A 691 -38.77 -34.13 26.01
N THR A 692 -37.62 -33.45 25.85
CA THR A 692 -36.45 -33.96 25.11
C THR A 692 -35.19 -33.07 25.28
N SER A 693 -34.13 -33.70 25.77
CA SER A 693 -32.68 -33.50 25.63
C SER A 693 -32.09 -32.21 25.03
N SER A 694 -31.28 -31.53 25.84
CA SER A 694 -30.24 -30.58 25.44
C SER A 694 -28.92 -31.30 25.13
N GLY A 695 -28.40 -31.11 23.91
CA GLY A 695 -27.03 -31.46 23.53
C GLY A 695 -26.17 -30.19 23.47
N SER A 696 -25.10 -30.16 24.28
CA SER A 696 -24.14 -29.07 24.37
C SER A 696 -23.05 -29.18 23.29
N TYR A 697 -22.85 -28.12 22.51
CA TYR A 697 -21.69 -27.96 21.62
C TYR A 697 -20.58 -27.20 22.34
N GLN A 698 -19.46 -27.87 22.62
CA GLN A 698 -18.22 -27.26 23.12
C GLN A 698 -17.33 -26.79 21.95
N LYS A 699 -16.90 -25.52 22.02
CA LYS A 699 -15.83 -24.91 21.21
C LYS A 699 -14.48 -25.56 21.54
N LYS A 700 -13.72 -25.99 20.53
CA LYS A 700 -12.27 -26.23 20.65
C LYS A 700 -11.50 -24.97 20.25
N SER A 701 -10.70 -24.47 21.19
CA SER A 701 -9.71 -23.40 21.01
C SER A 701 -8.40 -23.98 20.48
N TYR A 702 -7.76 -23.25 19.57
CA TYR A 702 -6.44 -23.54 19.00
C TYR A 702 -5.39 -22.71 19.74
N THR A 703 -4.31 -23.34 20.19
CA THR A 703 -3.09 -22.70 20.73
C THR A 703 -1.86 -23.22 19.96
N PRO A 704 -0.85 -22.38 19.65
CA PRO A 704 0.26 -22.77 18.80
C PRO A 704 1.49 -23.30 19.59
N TYR A 705 2.14 -24.29 18.99
CA TYR A 705 3.53 -24.77 19.14
C TYR A 705 4.20 -24.81 20.53
N GLY A 706 4.43 -26.04 21.01
CA GLY A 706 5.46 -26.37 22.00
C GLY A 706 6.40 -27.44 21.45
N SER A 707 7.68 -27.10 21.30
CA SER A 707 8.79 -28.02 21.02
C SER A 707 9.08 -28.87 22.26
N GLY A 708 8.92 -30.20 22.13
CA GLY A 708 9.17 -31.15 23.21
C GLY A 708 10.48 -31.92 22.99
N SER A 709 11.54 -31.52 23.69
CA SER A 709 12.71 -32.38 23.93
C SER A 709 12.33 -33.48 24.93
N SER A 710 12.50 -34.75 24.57
CA SER A 710 12.34 -35.88 25.49
C SER A 710 13.68 -36.25 26.14
N ARG A 711 13.84 -35.88 27.42
CA ARG A 711 14.77 -36.54 28.35
C ARG A 711 13.99 -37.62 29.09
N GLY A 712 14.27 -38.89 28.80
CA GLY A 712 13.79 -40.03 29.56
C GLY A 712 14.97 -40.92 29.97
N ARG A 713 15.30 -40.92 31.26
CA ARG A 713 16.24 -41.86 31.89
C ARG A 713 15.62 -43.27 31.89
N GLY A 714 16.35 -44.27 31.43
CA GLY A 714 16.07 -45.69 31.62
C GLY A 714 17.37 -46.49 31.58
N ARG A 715 17.72 -47.12 32.71
CA ARG A 715 18.90 -47.98 32.90
C ARG A 715 18.83 -49.24 32.02
N GLY A 716 19.99 -49.71 31.52
CA GLY A 716 20.14 -51.09 31.06
C GLY A 716 21.36 -51.38 30.18
N GLY A 717 22.48 -51.79 30.79
CA GLY A 717 23.28 -52.96 30.38
C GLY A 717 24.08 -52.99 29.07
N TYR A 718 25.42 -53.00 29.25
CA TYR A 718 26.43 -53.90 28.65
C TYR A 718 26.78 -53.90 27.14
N ARG A 719 28.11 -53.74 26.91
CA ARG A 719 28.98 -54.23 25.81
C ARG A 719 28.64 -53.74 24.39
N GLY A 720 29.53 -53.26 23.54
CA GLY A 720 30.99 -53.33 23.41
C GLY A 720 31.29 -53.37 21.91
N GLY A 721 32.40 -52.77 21.46
CA GLY A 721 32.93 -53.03 20.11
C GLY A 721 33.09 -51.82 19.19
N ARG A 722 34.37 -51.56 18.88
CA ARG A 722 34.91 -50.71 17.81
C ARG A 722 34.30 -51.05 16.43
N LYS A 723 34.04 -50.05 15.60
CA LYS A 723 34.91 -49.60 14.49
C LYS A 723 34.28 -48.40 13.79
#